data_AF-A0A7C2ALX5-F1
#
_entry.id   AF-A0A7C2ALX5-F1
#
_cell.length_a   1.000
_cell.length_b   1.000
_cell.length_c   1.000
_cell.angle_alpha   90.00
_cell.angle_beta   90.00
_cell.angle_gamma   90.00
#
_symmetry.space_group_name_H-M   'P 1'
#
loop_
_entity.id
_entity.type
_entity.pdbx_description
1 polymer ?
#
loop_
_entity_poly.entity_id
_entity_poly.type
_entity_poly.pdbx_seq_one_letter_code
_entity_poly.pdbx_strand_id
1 'polypeptide(L)'
;MSEIDPNAIAIIGMAGRFPGAKSASELWRNLLAGIESIERLDDAALEAAGVPEALRRSPNYVPACAYLEDPDRFDAALFQIAPREAELLDPQQRVFLEVAWEAFENAGHDPARFEGPIGVFAGAGKNHYAARVLSRNPAFLRAMGPVAETISGEKDFLATRVSYKLDLKGPSVSVQTACSTSLVAVHLAVQSLLSHECDMALAGGSSISSFQREGYTFIDGGIFSPDGHLRAFDAKAAGQVGGSGSAAVLLRRLEDAIDEGDDVRAVILGSALNNDGSAKVSFNAPGVEGQASVVAEALEVAGVEPDSIGYVECHGTGTRLGDPIEIAALTQAFRAGTARKGFCAIGSVKTNVGHLDAASGVTGLIKAANIVRFGEIPASLHFETPNPELGLEESPFFVAAERAGFQGTGPRRAGVSSFGMGGTNAHAVLEEPPARAARGAADPRRLLVVSARSEAGLERACVNLAGRLEEAGDSLSLADVAYTLQVGRRGFDHRRAVVAADPGEAIEALRGGGGVRGVLERSVLDAGRRVAFLFSGQGSQYAGMTRDLHGRFEVFREELDRVLALFREAAGVDLAPWILVDPSDEAAAAAAGEELARTQNTQPALFAVEWALAKLYGSFGIEPVAMLGHSIGEYVAATLAGVFELEDAVRLVAARGRWIGSLPSGAEEGAGAMLAVPLPLVEVERAIAESAQAGLEIAVVNAPELVVVGGPADALEGLRKELRGRKVAARKLVTSHAFHTSMMDPILDA
;
A
#
# COMPACT_ATOMS: atom_id res chain seq x y z
N MET A 1 19.56 22.25 1.25
CA MET A 1 18.16 22.02 0.88
C MET A 1 17.59 23.40 0.62
N SER A 2 16.99 23.65 -0.55
CA SER A 2 16.21 24.88 -0.72
C SER A 2 15.15 24.91 0.37
N GLU A 3 14.87 26.09 0.91
CA GLU A 3 13.75 26.29 1.83
C GLU A 3 12.48 25.77 1.14
N ILE A 4 11.80 24.80 1.75
CA ILE A 4 10.56 24.24 1.23
C ILE A 4 9.53 25.37 1.33
N ASP A 5 8.82 25.67 0.24
CA ASP A 5 7.77 26.68 0.27
C ASP A 5 6.65 26.24 1.23
N PRO A 6 6.36 26.99 2.30
CA PRO A 6 5.33 26.64 3.28
C PRO A 6 3.92 26.59 2.67
N ASN A 7 3.70 27.18 1.48
CA ASN A 7 2.43 27.15 0.78
C ASN A 7 2.29 25.97 -0.19
N ALA A 8 3.33 25.14 -0.35
CA ALA A 8 3.32 24.03 -1.30
C ALA A 8 2.56 22.81 -0.77
N ILE A 9 1.70 22.24 -1.62
CA ILE A 9 0.89 21.06 -1.32
C ILE A 9 1.33 19.88 -2.18
N ALA A 10 1.71 18.78 -1.56
CA ALA A 10 2.04 17.53 -2.23
C ALA A 10 0.77 16.79 -2.68
N ILE A 11 0.75 16.35 -3.94
CA ILE A 11 -0.15 15.28 -4.40
C ILE A 11 0.55 13.96 -4.07
N ILE A 12 0.01 13.15 -3.17
CA ILE A 12 0.64 11.89 -2.73
C ILE A 12 -0.09 10.64 -3.28
N GLY A 13 -1.37 10.77 -3.62
CA GLY A 13 -2.18 9.69 -4.19
C GLY A 13 -3.04 10.17 -5.35
N MET A 14 -3.24 9.30 -6.34
CA MET A 14 -4.12 9.54 -7.49
C MET A 14 -4.90 8.26 -7.83
N ALA A 15 -6.22 8.38 -7.96
CA ALA A 15 -7.08 7.28 -8.38
C ALA A 15 -8.20 7.77 -9.29
N GLY A 16 -8.74 6.86 -10.10
CA GLY A 16 -9.90 7.17 -10.92
C GLY A 16 -10.36 6.05 -11.84
N ARG A 17 -11.58 6.21 -12.34
CA ARG A 17 -12.21 5.44 -13.41
C ARG A 17 -12.49 6.38 -14.56
N PHE A 18 -12.00 6.01 -15.74
CA PHE A 18 -12.11 6.79 -16.96
C PHE A 18 -12.60 5.89 -18.10
N PRO A 19 -13.19 6.46 -19.15
CA PRO A 19 -13.45 5.72 -20.38
C PRO A 19 -12.15 5.05 -20.86
N GLY A 20 -12.19 3.75 -21.09
CA GLY A 20 -11.04 2.96 -21.52
C GLY A 20 -9.92 2.74 -20.48
N ALA A 21 -10.05 3.23 -19.24
CA ALA A 21 -9.02 3.07 -18.20
C ALA A 21 -9.60 2.91 -16.79
N LYS A 22 -9.19 1.84 -16.10
CA LYS A 22 -9.67 1.51 -14.74
C LYS A 22 -8.81 2.12 -13.64
N SER A 23 -7.72 2.81 -13.98
CA SER A 23 -6.84 3.48 -13.02
C SER A 23 -6.15 4.71 -13.62
N ALA A 24 -5.57 5.56 -12.78
CA ALA A 24 -4.74 6.69 -13.22
C ALA A 24 -3.50 6.23 -14.01
N SER A 25 -2.92 5.07 -13.68
CA SER A 25 -1.79 4.48 -14.41
C SER A 25 -2.20 3.97 -15.80
N GLU A 26 -3.38 3.36 -15.92
CA GLU A 26 -3.93 2.97 -17.22
C GLU A 26 -4.27 4.18 -18.08
N LEU A 27 -4.87 5.22 -17.49
CA LEU A 27 -5.11 6.49 -18.18
C LEU A 27 -3.79 7.01 -18.76
N TRP A 28 -2.73 7.07 -17.94
CA TRP A 28 -1.42 7.52 -18.40
C TRP A 28 -0.88 6.71 -19.58
N ARG A 29 -0.95 5.37 -19.51
CA ARG A 29 -0.55 4.49 -20.63
C ARG A 29 -1.36 4.79 -21.89
N ASN A 30 -2.68 4.96 -21.76
CA ASN A 30 -3.56 5.27 -22.89
C ASN A 30 -3.25 6.63 -23.51
N LEU A 31 -2.97 7.65 -22.70
CA LEU A 31 -2.57 8.97 -23.18
C LEU A 31 -1.26 8.92 -23.97
N LEU A 32 -0.24 8.23 -23.46
CA LEU A 32 1.04 8.07 -24.16
C LEU A 32 0.91 7.27 -25.46
N ALA A 33 -0.04 6.35 -25.53
CA ALA A 33 -0.35 5.56 -26.72
C ALA A 33 -1.28 6.29 -27.72
N GLY A 34 -1.76 7.49 -27.38
CA GLY A 34 -2.67 8.26 -28.25
C GLY A 34 -4.05 7.63 -28.41
N ILE A 35 -4.55 6.91 -27.40
CA ILE A 35 -5.84 6.21 -27.46
C ILE A 35 -6.99 7.22 -27.29
N GLU A 36 -7.95 7.18 -28.22
CA GLU A 36 -9.28 7.81 -28.09
C GLU A 36 -10.26 6.78 -27.50
N SER A 37 -10.94 7.16 -26.41
CA SER A 37 -11.93 6.34 -25.70
C SER A 37 -13.36 6.82 -25.93
N ILE A 38 -13.56 7.78 -26.84
CA ILE A 38 -14.88 8.14 -27.37
C ILE A 38 -15.24 7.09 -28.41
N GLU A 39 -16.35 6.38 -28.21
CA GLU A 39 -16.81 5.31 -29.08
C GLU A 39 -18.01 5.77 -29.91
N ARG A 40 -18.00 5.43 -31.21
CA ARG A 40 -19.19 5.55 -32.07
C ARG A 40 -19.97 4.24 -32.02
N LEU A 41 -21.18 4.31 -31.49
CA LEU A 41 -22.05 3.16 -31.22
C LEU A 41 -22.76 2.71 -32.51
N ASP A 42 -22.84 1.39 -32.71
CA ASP A 42 -23.65 0.79 -33.77
C ASP A 42 -25.13 0.67 -33.35
N ASP A 43 -26.00 0.36 -34.31
CA ASP A 43 -27.44 0.22 -34.06
C ASP A 43 -27.77 -0.86 -33.03
N ALA A 44 -26.97 -1.95 -32.99
CA ALA A 44 -27.19 -3.05 -32.06
C ALA A 44 -26.88 -2.63 -30.61
N ALA A 45 -25.77 -1.90 -30.41
CA ALA A 45 -25.40 -1.35 -29.11
C ALA A 45 -26.43 -0.32 -28.62
N LEU A 46 -26.91 0.54 -29.51
CA LEU A 46 -27.94 1.54 -29.17
C LEU A 46 -29.29 0.87 -28.83
N GLU A 47 -29.68 -0.17 -29.57
CA GLU A 47 -30.88 -0.95 -29.26
C GLU A 47 -30.76 -1.65 -27.91
N ALA A 48 -29.61 -2.28 -27.63
CA ALA A 48 -29.32 -2.91 -26.35
C ALA A 48 -29.31 -1.91 -25.18
N ALA A 49 -28.86 -0.67 -25.40
CA ALA A 49 -28.93 0.43 -24.44
C ALA A 49 -30.34 1.02 -24.26
N GLY A 50 -31.33 0.54 -25.04
CA GLY A 50 -32.72 0.98 -24.95
C GLY A 50 -33.00 2.33 -25.62
N VAL A 51 -32.14 2.75 -26.56
CA VAL A 51 -32.34 3.99 -27.31
C VAL A 51 -33.51 3.81 -28.29
N PRO A 52 -34.56 4.65 -28.22
CA PRO A 52 -35.73 4.50 -29.07
C PRO A 52 -35.39 4.57 -30.56
N GLU A 53 -35.98 3.69 -31.37
CA GLU A 53 -35.72 3.64 -32.81
C GLU A 53 -36.00 4.99 -33.53
N ALA A 54 -37.03 5.71 -33.11
CA ALA A 54 -37.33 7.04 -33.64
C ALA A 54 -36.19 8.05 -33.41
N LEU A 55 -35.48 7.93 -32.28
CA LEU A 55 -34.32 8.78 -31.97
C LEU A 55 -33.09 8.32 -32.75
N ARG A 56 -32.83 7.01 -32.83
CA ARG A 56 -31.71 6.43 -33.60
C ARG A 56 -31.76 6.81 -35.07
N ARG A 57 -32.95 6.87 -35.66
CA ARG A 57 -33.17 7.27 -37.05
C ARG A 57 -33.22 8.78 -37.28
N SER A 58 -33.12 9.60 -36.23
CA SER A 58 -33.16 11.05 -36.37
C SER A 58 -31.90 11.55 -37.09
N PRO A 59 -32.01 12.42 -38.11
CA PRO A 59 -30.85 12.86 -38.89
C PRO A 59 -29.83 13.68 -38.09
N ASN A 60 -30.23 14.22 -36.94
CA ASN A 60 -29.38 14.96 -36.02
C ASN A 60 -28.94 14.14 -34.79
N TYR A 61 -29.19 12.84 -34.76
CA TYR A 61 -28.68 11.98 -33.70
C TYR A 61 -27.22 11.59 -33.99
N VAL A 62 -26.35 11.85 -33.02
CA VAL A 62 -24.93 11.53 -33.07
C VAL A 62 -24.69 10.35 -32.12
N PRO A 63 -24.41 9.15 -32.64
CA PRO A 63 -24.26 7.95 -31.82
C PRO A 63 -22.84 7.85 -31.25
N ALA A 64 -22.38 8.86 -30.48
CA ALA A 64 -21.04 8.88 -29.92
C ALA A 64 -21.06 9.21 -28.42
N CYS A 65 -20.25 8.50 -27.64
CA CYS A 65 -20.10 8.75 -26.20
C CYS A 65 -18.79 8.18 -25.65
N ALA A 66 -18.36 8.72 -24.51
CA ALA A 66 -17.32 8.09 -23.68
C ALA A 66 -17.95 7.53 -22.40
N TYR A 67 -17.91 6.22 -22.21
CA TYR A 67 -18.63 5.54 -21.13
C TYR A 67 -17.67 4.79 -20.21
N LEU A 68 -18.09 4.53 -18.98
CA LEU A 68 -17.40 3.66 -18.05
C LEU A 68 -17.86 2.22 -18.24
N GLU A 69 -16.92 1.29 -18.20
CA GLU A 69 -17.27 -0.13 -18.07
C GLU A 69 -17.81 -0.41 -16.67
N ASP A 70 -18.86 -1.22 -16.60
CA ASP A 70 -19.38 -1.80 -15.36
C ASP A 70 -19.69 -0.80 -14.20
N PRO A 71 -20.28 0.40 -14.44
CA PRO A 71 -20.52 1.38 -13.37
C PRO A 71 -21.60 0.94 -12.38
N ASP A 72 -22.30 -0.16 -12.66
CA ASP A 72 -23.26 -0.81 -11.78
C ASP A 72 -22.61 -1.79 -10.79
N ARG A 73 -21.37 -2.25 -11.04
CA ARG A 73 -20.61 -3.13 -10.14
C ARG A 73 -20.06 -2.35 -8.96
N PHE A 74 -20.16 -2.94 -7.76
CA PHE A 74 -19.71 -2.32 -6.52
C PHE A 74 -19.52 -3.35 -5.41
N ASP A 75 -18.41 -3.29 -4.67
CA ASP A 75 -18.19 -4.16 -3.49
C ASP A 75 -18.88 -3.58 -2.24
N ALA A 76 -20.19 -3.81 -2.14
CA ALA A 76 -20.97 -3.31 -1.01
C ALA A 76 -20.51 -3.88 0.34
N ALA A 77 -19.99 -5.11 0.36
CA ALA A 77 -19.53 -5.76 1.59
C ALA A 77 -18.26 -5.10 2.15
N LEU A 78 -17.34 -4.69 1.27
CA LEU A 78 -16.13 -3.95 1.64
C LEU A 78 -16.44 -2.71 2.48
N PHE A 79 -17.46 -1.95 2.05
CA PHE A 79 -17.91 -0.71 2.69
C PHE A 79 -19.06 -0.91 3.69
N GLN A 80 -19.39 -2.15 4.04
CA GLN A 80 -20.48 -2.48 4.97
C GLN A 80 -21.79 -1.78 4.59
N ILE A 81 -22.14 -1.82 3.30
CA ILE A 81 -23.39 -1.30 2.75
C ILE A 81 -24.31 -2.50 2.50
N ALA A 82 -25.53 -2.43 3.01
CA ALA A 82 -26.51 -3.50 2.79
C ALA A 82 -26.84 -3.60 1.28
N PRO A 83 -27.05 -4.81 0.70
CA PRO A 83 -27.32 -4.94 -0.73
C PRO A 83 -28.48 -4.06 -1.23
N ARG A 84 -29.55 -3.95 -0.43
CA ARG A 84 -30.70 -3.11 -0.76
C ARG A 84 -30.41 -1.61 -0.70
N GLU A 85 -29.50 -1.18 0.17
CA GLU A 85 -29.02 0.21 0.15
C GLU A 85 -28.16 0.43 -1.10
N ALA A 86 -27.27 -0.51 -1.46
CA ALA A 86 -26.43 -0.40 -2.65
C ALA A 86 -27.24 -0.28 -3.96
N GLU A 87 -28.38 -0.96 -4.07
CA GLU A 87 -29.32 -0.81 -5.20
C GLU A 87 -29.91 0.61 -5.31
N LEU A 88 -30.04 1.33 -4.19
CA LEU A 88 -30.58 2.70 -4.19
C LEU A 88 -29.49 3.75 -4.49
N LEU A 89 -28.23 3.43 -4.24
CA LEU A 89 -27.12 4.37 -4.40
C LEU A 89 -26.87 4.73 -5.85
N ASP A 90 -26.80 6.04 -6.12
CA ASP A 90 -26.27 6.57 -7.37
C ASP A 90 -24.89 5.94 -7.66
N PRO A 91 -24.66 5.35 -8.86
CA PRO A 91 -23.35 4.91 -9.30
C PRO A 91 -22.21 5.90 -9.02
N GLN A 92 -22.48 7.20 -9.09
CA GLN A 92 -21.49 8.24 -8.75
C GLN A 92 -20.97 8.10 -7.32
N GLN A 93 -21.85 7.83 -6.35
CA GLN A 93 -21.46 7.66 -4.95
C GLN A 93 -20.73 6.34 -4.72
N ARG A 94 -21.12 5.27 -5.42
CA ARG A 94 -20.47 3.95 -5.34
C ARG A 94 -19.05 3.98 -5.89
N VAL A 95 -18.90 4.44 -7.12
CA VAL A 95 -17.60 4.50 -7.80
C VAL A 95 -16.67 5.50 -7.12
N PHE A 96 -17.17 6.66 -6.68
CA PHE A 96 -16.33 7.63 -5.97
C PHE A 96 -15.82 7.08 -4.62
N LEU A 97 -16.61 6.24 -3.93
CA LEU A 97 -16.16 5.60 -2.69
C LEU A 97 -15.04 4.58 -2.93
N GLU A 98 -15.09 3.81 -4.03
CA GLU A 98 -13.98 2.96 -4.45
C GLU A 98 -12.74 3.78 -4.85
N VAL A 99 -12.93 4.84 -5.63
CA VAL A 99 -11.85 5.76 -6.03
C VAL A 99 -11.20 6.43 -4.81
N ALA A 100 -11.98 6.81 -3.80
CA ALA A 100 -11.47 7.35 -2.55
C ALA A 100 -10.59 6.32 -1.83
N TRP A 101 -11.07 5.08 -1.67
CA TRP A 101 -10.29 3.99 -1.08
C TRP A 101 -8.96 3.77 -1.82
N GLU A 102 -9.00 3.71 -3.14
CA GLU A 102 -7.83 3.51 -3.98
C GLU A 102 -6.86 4.69 -3.95
N ALA A 103 -7.32 5.93 -3.76
CA ALA A 103 -6.44 7.08 -3.61
C ALA A 103 -5.57 6.97 -2.35
N PHE A 104 -6.14 6.49 -1.23
CA PHE A 104 -5.39 6.18 -0.01
C PHE A 104 -4.39 5.03 -0.24
N GLU A 105 -4.83 3.92 -0.83
CA GLU A 105 -3.92 2.81 -1.12
C GLU A 105 -2.81 3.21 -2.11
N ASN A 106 -3.10 4.07 -3.09
CA ASN A 106 -2.13 4.60 -4.04
C ASN A 106 -1.08 5.50 -3.37
N ALA A 107 -1.48 6.23 -2.32
CA ALA A 107 -0.59 7.02 -1.49
C ALA A 107 0.21 6.18 -0.47
N GLY A 108 -0.14 4.91 -0.27
CA GLY A 108 0.48 4.08 0.76
C GLY A 108 -0.03 4.36 2.17
N HIS A 109 -1.28 4.81 2.29
CA HIS A 109 -1.92 5.13 3.58
C HIS A 109 -3.13 4.23 3.85
N ASP A 110 -3.28 3.79 5.11
CA ASP A 110 -4.56 3.30 5.63
C ASP A 110 -5.19 4.44 6.46
N PRO A 111 -6.31 5.03 6.03
CA PRO A 111 -6.90 6.17 6.74
C PRO A 111 -7.31 5.83 8.18
N ALA A 112 -7.48 4.55 8.53
CA ALA A 112 -7.79 4.13 9.90
C ALA A 112 -6.58 4.16 10.86
N ARG A 113 -5.35 4.29 10.32
CA ARG A 113 -4.10 4.35 11.09
C ARG A 113 -3.49 5.74 11.13
N PHE A 114 -4.00 6.66 10.31
CA PHE A 114 -3.49 8.01 10.23
C PHE A 114 -3.91 8.81 11.48
N GLU A 115 -2.94 9.44 12.14
CA GLU A 115 -3.18 10.30 13.28
C GLU A 115 -3.45 11.73 12.81
N GLY A 116 -4.73 12.10 12.69
CA GLY A 116 -5.12 13.47 12.37
C GLY A 116 -6.45 13.59 11.60
N PRO A 117 -7.05 14.79 11.56
CA PRO A 117 -8.22 15.07 10.73
C PRO A 117 -7.90 14.93 9.23
N ILE A 118 -8.64 14.04 8.56
CA ILE A 118 -8.63 13.91 7.10
C ILE A 118 -9.87 14.60 6.52
N GLY A 119 -9.65 15.60 5.66
CA GLY A 119 -10.70 16.33 4.95
C GLY A 119 -11.15 15.65 3.65
N VAL A 120 -12.38 15.90 3.22
CA VAL A 120 -12.97 15.42 1.96
C VAL A 120 -13.68 16.56 1.23
N PHE A 121 -13.24 16.84 0.01
CA PHE A 121 -13.80 17.88 -0.84
C PHE A 121 -14.16 17.25 -2.18
N ALA A 122 -15.45 17.14 -2.50
CA ALA A 122 -15.87 16.42 -3.70
C ALA A 122 -17.14 16.99 -4.30
N GLY A 123 -17.40 16.69 -5.57
CA GLY A 123 -18.67 17.04 -6.19
C GLY A 123 -19.12 16.03 -7.23
N ALA A 124 -20.45 15.88 -7.35
CA ALA A 124 -21.09 15.00 -8.31
C ALA A 124 -21.77 15.76 -9.47
N GLY A 125 -21.81 15.12 -10.64
CA GLY A 125 -22.66 15.49 -11.76
C GLY A 125 -24.14 15.20 -11.46
N LYS A 126 -25.00 15.44 -12.46
CA LYS A 126 -26.45 15.22 -12.32
C LYS A 126 -26.76 13.75 -12.03
N ASN A 127 -27.65 13.48 -11.07
CA ASN A 127 -28.14 12.14 -10.81
C ASN A 127 -29.11 11.69 -11.93
N HIS A 128 -28.60 10.92 -12.87
CA HIS A 128 -29.41 10.30 -13.92
C HIS A 128 -30.11 9.01 -13.45
N TYR A 129 -29.62 8.40 -12.36
CA TYR A 129 -30.04 7.11 -11.86
C TYR A 129 -31.45 7.18 -11.25
N ALA A 130 -31.68 8.16 -10.38
CA ALA A 130 -32.99 8.42 -9.80
C ALA A 130 -34.03 8.71 -10.88
N ALA A 131 -33.68 9.61 -11.81
CA ALA A 131 -34.62 10.09 -12.83
C ALA A 131 -35.08 9.03 -13.82
N ARG A 132 -34.24 8.04 -14.15
CA ARG A 132 -34.51 7.14 -15.27
C ARG A 132 -34.44 5.64 -14.97
N VAL A 133 -33.79 5.24 -13.87
CA VAL A 133 -33.78 3.83 -13.40
C VAL A 133 -34.76 3.67 -12.25
N LEU A 134 -34.56 4.40 -11.15
CA LEU A 134 -35.38 4.23 -9.94
C LEU A 134 -36.84 4.67 -10.16
N SER A 135 -37.07 5.70 -10.98
CA SER A 135 -38.42 6.16 -11.35
C SER A 135 -39.28 5.08 -12.03
N ARG A 136 -38.66 4.05 -12.62
CA ARG A 136 -39.37 2.89 -13.22
C ARG A 136 -39.87 1.90 -12.16
N ASN A 137 -39.42 2.01 -10.90
CA ASN A 137 -39.85 1.17 -9.79
C ASN A 137 -40.33 2.01 -8.58
N PRO A 138 -41.48 2.69 -8.70
CA PRO A 138 -41.98 3.57 -7.63
C PRO A 138 -42.39 2.82 -6.37
N ALA A 139 -42.65 1.51 -6.45
CA ALA A 139 -42.92 0.68 -5.27
C ALA A 139 -41.66 0.48 -4.42
N PHE A 140 -40.51 0.27 -5.06
CA PHE A 140 -39.22 0.15 -4.38
C PHE A 140 -38.85 1.44 -3.64
N LEU A 141 -38.95 2.60 -4.32
CA LEU A 141 -38.68 3.91 -3.71
C LEU A 141 -39.56 4.17 -2.48
N ARG A 142 -40.87 3.92 -2.58
CA ARG A 142 -41.80 4.05 -1.44
C ARG A 142 -41.44 3.15 -0.27
N ALA A 143 -40.93 1.95 -0.53
CA ALA A 143 -40.54 1.01 0.52
C ALA A 143 -39.25 1.41 1.25
N MET A 144 -38.35 2.14 0.58
CA MET A 144 -37.12 2.67 1.18
C MET A 144 -37.38 3.94 2.00
N GLY A 145 -38.39 4.72 1.61
CA GLY A 145 -38.76 5.97 2.26
C GLY A 145 -37.99 7.18 1.75
N PRO A 146 -38.54 8.39 1.93
CA PRO A 146 -38.05 9.60 1.26
C PRO A 146 -36.64 10.01 1.69
N VAL A 147 -36.27 9.79 2.95
CA VAL A 147 -34.94 10.14 3.46
C VAL A 147 -33.84 9.28 2.81
N ALA A 148 -34.09 7.97 2.67
CA ALA A 148 -33.14 7.07 2.03
C ALA A 148 -32.95 7.42 0.54
N GLU A 149 -34.02 7.75 -0.15
CA GLU A 149 -33.98 8.23 -1.54
C GLU A 149 -33.12 9.50 -1.67
N THR A 150 -33.33 10.50 -0.82
CA THR A 150 -32.54 11.74 -0.81
C THR A 150 -31.05 11.48 -0.56
N ILE A 151 -30.71 10.77 0.51
CA ILE A 151 -29.30 10.56 0.92
C ILE A 151 -28.53 9.71 -0.11
N SER A 152 -29.23 8.85 -0.85
CA SER A 152 -28.61 7.94 -1.83
C SER A 152 -28.41 8.55 -3.21
N GLY A 153 -29.07 9.67 -3.50
CA GLY A 153 -29.11 10.25 -4.83
C GLY A 153 -28.69 11.72 -4.93
N GLU A 154 -28.81 12.50 -3.87
CA GLU A 154 -28.47 13.92 -3.93
C GLU A 154 -26.95 14.14 -3.90
N LYS A 155 -26.54 15.23 -4.56
CA LYS A 155 -25.13 15.60 -4.71
C LYS A 155 -24.45 15.93 -3.37
N ASP A 156 -25.24 16.35 -2.40
CA ASP A 156 -24.80 16.80 -1.08
C ASP A 156 -24.06 15.71 -0.29
N PHE A 157 -24.35 14.43 -0.57
CA PHE A 157 -23.89 13.31 0.24
C PHE A 157 -22.65 12.61 -0.30
N LEU A 158 -22.05 13.07 -1.41
CA LEU A 158 -20.87 12.43 -2.00
C LEU A 158 -19.68 12.45 -1.03
N ALA A 159 -19.30 13.63 -0.54
CA ALA A 159 -18.18 13.80 0.38
C ALA A 159 -18.47 13.15 1.76
N THR A 160 -19.64 13.42 2.32
CA THR A 160 -20.00 12.94 3.67
C THR A 160 -20.12 11.42 3.74
N ARG A 161 -20.49 10.75 2.64
CA ARG A 161 -20.53 9.28 2.59
C ARG A 161 -19.12 8.69 2.64
N VAL A 162 -18.16 9.29 1.95
CA VAL A 162 -16.74 8.89 2.06
C VAL A 162 -16.25 9.08 3.49
N SER A 163 -16.48 10.26 4.08
CA SER A 163 -16.10 10.51 5.47
C SER A 163 -16.74 9.50 6.44
N TYR A 164 -18.03 9.21 6.28
CA TYR A 164 -18.73 8.25 7.12
C TYR A 164 -18.19 6.82 6.97
N LYS A 165 -17.93 6.37 5.73
CA LYS A 165 -17.53 4.99 5.46
C LYS A 165 -16.06 4.70 5.72
N LEU A 166 -15.21 5.72 5.65
CA LEU A 166 -13.77 5.60 5.93
C LEU A 166 -13.37 6.16 7.30
N ASP A 167 -14.35 6.61 8.10
CA ASP A 167 -14.19 7.18 9.44
C ASP A 167 -13.35 8.48 9.49
N LEU A 168 -13.45 9.32 8.45
CA LEU A 168 -12.67 10.55 8.33
C LEU A 168 -13.31 11.69 9.11
N LYS A 169 -12.50 12.41 9.90
CA LYS A 169 -12.98 13.40 10.89
C LYS A 169 -12.64 14.86 10.58
N GLY A 170 -12.02 15.15 9.44
CA GLY A 170 -11.81 16.53 8.98
C GLY A 170 -13.03 17.13 8.28
N PRO A 171 -12.89 18.31 7.67
CA PRO A 171 -13.95 18.96 6.89
C PRO A 171 -14.49 18.05 5.79
N SER A 172 -15.81 17.97 5.61
CA SER A 172 -16.44 17.15 4.57
C SER A 172 -17.43 18.00 3.79
N VAL A 173 -17.04 18.40 2.59
CA VAL A 173 -17.73 19.43 1.81
C VAL A 173 -18.04 18.94 0.40
N SER A 174 -19.33 18.95 0.07
CA SER A 174 -19.80 18.72 -1.29
C SER A 174 -19.87 20.06 -2.04
N VAL A 175 -19.17 20.19 -3.17
CA VAL A 175 -19.07 21.43 -3.96
C VAL A 175 -19.66 21.27 -5.36
N GLN A 176 -20.24 22.34 -5.92
CA GLN A 176 -20.95 22.33 -7.20
C GLN A 176 -20.68 23.61 -8.00
N THR A 177 -19.86 23.51 -9.05
CA THR A 177 -19.52 24.65 -9.93
C THR A 177 -19.51 24.23 -11.41
N ALA A 178 -20.40 23.30 -11.79
CA ALA A 178 -20.45 22.70 -13.13
C ALA A 178 -19.10 22.06 -13.51
N CYS A 179 -18.58 22.34 -14.71
CA CYS A 179 -17.36 21.70 -15.23
C CYS A 179 -16.09 21.97 -14.39
N SER A 180 -16.06 23.04 -13.57
CA SER A 180 -14.91 23.35 -12.70
C SER A 180 -14.96 22.65 -11.34
N THR A 181 -16.04 21.90 -11.04
CA THR A 181 -16.34 21.33 -9.71
C THR A 181 -15.16 20.65 -9.04
N SER A 182 -14.49 19.71 -9.71
CA SER A 182 -13.38 18.97 -9.09
C SER A 182 -12.10 19.78 -8.90
N LEU A 183 -11.83 20.78 -9.74
CA LEU A 183 -10.66 21.66 -9.54
C LEU A 183 -10.92 22.69 -8.43
N VAL A 184 -12.17 23.15 -8.30
CA VAL A 184 -12.61 23.92 -7.13
C VAL A 184 -12.49 23.09 -5.85
N ALA A 185 -12.88 21.80 -5.89
CA ALA A 185 -12.70 20.91 -4.75
C ALA A 185 -11.23 20.78 -4.33
N VAL A 186 -10.31 20.66 -5.29
CA VAL A 186 -8.86 20.67 -5.04
C VAL A 186 -8.41 21.99 -4.41
N HIS A 187 -8.87 23.14 -4.92
CA HIS A 187 -8.54 24.43 -4.32
C HIS A 187 -9.00 24.53 -2.86
N LEU A 188 -10.23 24.12 -2.55
CA LEU A 188 -10.76 24.12 -1.17
C LEU A 188 -9.96 23.20 -0.25
N ALA A 189 -9.54 22.03 -0.75
CA ALA A 189 -8.66 21.12 -0.03
C ALA A 189 -7.29 21.73 0.26
N VAL A 190 -6.69 22.41 -0.74
CA VAL A 190 -5.44 23.18 -0.57
C VAL A 190 -5.60 24.23 0.54
N GLN A 191 -6.68 25.03 0.50
CA GLN A 191 -6.92 26.05 1.52
C GLN A 191 -7.11 25.46 2.92
N SER A 192 -7.80 24.32 3.04
CA SER A 192 -8.02 23.64 4.32
C SER A 192 -6.72 23.06 4.92
N LEU A 193 -5.81 22.57 4.08
CA LEU A 193 -4.47 22.13 4.50
C LEU A 193 -3.58 23.30 4.96
N LEU A 194 -3.59 24.41 4.20
CA LEU A 194 -2.81 25.62 4.52
C LEU A 194 -3.33 26.34 5.78
N SER A 195 -4.63 26.24 6.05
CA SER A 195 -5.25 26.77 7.28
C SER A 195 -5.19 25.79 8.46
N HIS A 196 -4.57 24.61 8.29
CA HIS A 196 -4.46 23.55 9.30
C HIS A 196 -5.83 23.07 9.84
N GLU A 197 -6.89 23.14 9.04
CA GLU A 197 -8.19 22.51 9.36
C GLU A 197 -8.16 20.98 9.18
N CYS A 198 -7.21 20.49 8.37
CA CYS A 198 -6.90 19.07 8.20
C CYS A 198 -5.40 18.85 7.95
N ASP A 199 -4.95 17.61 8.11
CA ASP A 199 -3.55 17.20 7.90
C ASP A 199 -3.35 16.38 6.61
N MET A 200 -4.46 15.92 6.06
CA MET A 200 -4.55 15.23 4.78
C MET A 200 -5.92 15.54 4.17
N ALA A 201 -5.99 15.70 2.86
CA ALA A 201 -7.26 16.01 2.19
C ALA A 201 -7.45 15.17 0.93
N LEU A 202 -8.62 14.54 0.81
CA LEU A 202 -9.08 13.92 -0.41
C LEU A 202 -9.87 14.94 -1.23
N ALA A 203 -9.51 15.14 -2.49
CA ALA A 203 -10.18 16.08 -3.38
C ALA A 203 -10.52 15.45 -4.74
N GLY A 204 -11.73 15.67 -5.26
CA GLY A 204 -12.08 15.09 -6.55
C GLY A 204 -13.50 15.36 -7.03
N GLY A 205 -13.96 14.54 -7.97
CA GLY A 205 -15.34 14.60 -8.46
C GLY A 205 -15.75 13.38 -9.27
N SER A 206 -17.06 13.22 -9.41
CA SER A 206 -17.69 12.11 -10.13
C SER A 206 -18.76 12.64 -11.07
N SER A 207 -18.79 12.14 -12.30
CA SER A 207 -19.88 12.33 -13.24
C SER A 207 -20.13 11.03 -13.96
N ILE A 208 -21.21 10.34 -13.62
CA ILE A 208 -21.55 9.06 -14.24
C ILE A 208 -22.99 9.15 -14.75
N SER A 209 -23.12 9.14 -16.07
CA SER A 209 -24.43 9.07 -16.70
C SER A 209 -25.03 7.68 -16.47
N SER A 210 -26.30 7.56 -16.14
CA SER A 210 -26.95 6.24 -16.18
C SER A 210 -27.22 5.75 -17.61
N PHE A 211 -27.00 6.62 -18.61
CA PHE A 211 -27.01 6.30 -20.03
C PHE A 211 -25.59 6.03 -20.45
N GLN A 212 -25.11 4.86 -20.04
CA GLN A 212 -23.94 4.27 -20.65
C GLN A 212 -24.34 3.82 -22.05
N ARG A 213 -23.48 4.02 -23.05
CA ARG A 213 -23.74 3.62 -24.44
C ARG A 213 -24.99 4.27 -25.06
N GLU A 214 -25.20 5.56 -24.81
CA GLU A 214 -26.17 6.41 -25.54
C GLU A 214 -25.44 7.57 -26.21
N GLY A 215 -25.89 7.98 -27.40
CA GLY A 215 -25.41 9.17 -28.09
C GLY A 215 -26.12 10.45 -27.62
N TYR A 216 -26.18 11.45 -28.49
CA TYR A 216 -26.85 12.71 -28.19
C TYR A 216 -27.47 13.32 -29.43
N THR A 217 -28.43 14.22 -29.23
CA THR A 217 -29.05 14.98 -30.31
C THR A 217 -28.26 16.26 -30.56
N PHE A 218 -27.69 16.39 -31.75
CA PHE A 218 -27.05 17.61 -32.19
C PHE A 218 -28.08 18.72 -32.42
N ILE A 219 -27.73 19.91 -31.92
CA ILE A 219 -28.50 21.14 -32.07
C ILE A 219 -27.50 22.20 -32.53
N ASP A 220 -27.79 22.86 -33.66
CA ASP A 220 -26.93 23.93 -34.15
C ASP A 220 -26.85 25.09 -33.13
N GLY A 221 -25.64 25.62 -32.93
CA GLY A 221 -25.35 26.57 -31.86
C GLY A 221 -25.29 25.98 -30.45
N GLY A 222 -25.48 24.65 -30.30
CA GLY A 222 -25.28 23.94 -29.04
C GLY A 222 -23.78 23.68 -28.73
N ILE A 223 -23.53 23.07 -27.57
CA ILE A 223 -22.15 22.77 -27.10
C ILE A 223 -21.59 21.44 -27.61
N PHE A 224 -22.43 20.57 -28.17
CA PHE A 224 -22.04 19.22 -28.56
C PHE A 224 -21.58 19.13 -30.02
N SER A 225 -20.58 18.28 -30.26
CA SER A 225 -19.98 18.06 -31.59
C SER A 225 -20.98 17.44 -32.57
N PRO A 226 -21.04 17.88 -33.85
CA PRO A 226 -21.94 17.30 -34.85
C PRO A 226 -21.54 15.90 -35.33
N ASP A 227 -20.27 15.48 -35.15
CA ASP A 227 -19.75 14.24 -35.70
C ASP A 227 -19.25 13.24 -34.65
N GLY A 228 -19.25 13.63 -33.37
CA GLY A 228 -18.88 12.74 -32.27
C GLY A 228 -17.39 12.74 -31.95
N HIS A 229 -16.61 13.69 -32.48
CA HIS A 229 -15.22 13.89 -32.08
C HIS A 229 -15.03 15.25 -31.38
N LEU A 230 -14.11 15.27 -30.41
CA LEU A 230 -13.70 16.49 -29.70
C LEU A 230 -12.31 16.90 -30.21
N ARG A 231 -12.24 18.06 -30.88
CA ARG A 231 -11.02 18.55 -31.54
C ARG A 231 -10.58 19.87 -30.91
N ALA A 232 -9.97 19.82 -29.73
CA ALA A 232 -9.51 21.03 -29.07
C ALA A 232 -8.46 21.75 -29.93
N PHE A 233 -8.65 23.06 -30.16
CA PHE A 233 -7.76 23.97 -30.87
C PHE A 233 -7.62 23.77 -32.39
N ASP A 234 -8.28 22.76 -32.96
CA ASP A 234 -8.25 22.50 -34.40
C ASP A 234 -9.21 23.41 -35.18
N ALA A 235 -8.92 23.72 -36.44
CA ALA A 235 -9.79 24.49 -37.32
C ALA A 235 -11.18 23.86 -37.51
N LYS A 236 -11.31 22.54 -37.32
CA LYS A 236 -12.57 21.78 -37.37
C LYS A 236 -13.23 21.60 -35.98
N ALA A 237 -12.77 22.32 -34.95
CA ALA A 237 -13.42 22.35 -33.64
C ALA A 237 -14.88 22.78 -33.77
N ALA A 238 -15.82 21.93 -33.33
CA ALA A 238 -17.25 22.14 -33.53
C ALA A 238 -18.12 21.82 -32.31
N GLY A 239 -17.52 21.42 -31.19
CA GLY A 239 -18.20 21.07 -29.95
C GLY A 239 -17.53 19.95 -29.18
N GLN A 240 -18.06 19.67 -27.99
CA GLN A 240 -17.58 18.63 -27.09
C GLN A 240 -18.34 17.30 -27.26
N VAL A 241 -17.81 16.23 -26.70
CA VAL A 241 -18.49 14.94 -26.52
C VAL A 241 -18.56 14.65 -25.02
N GLY A 242 -19.73 14.29 -24.51
CA GLY A 242 -19.90 13.97 -23.09
C GLY A 242 -19.23 12.65 -22.71
N GLY A 243 -18.75 12.56 -21.47
CA GLY A 243 -18.18 11.34 -20.93
C GLY A 243 -18.55 11.07 -19.47
N SER A 244 -18.40 9.82 -19.05
CA SER A 244 -18.54 9.40 -17.65
C SER A 244 -17.18 9.12 -17.02
N GLY A 245 -16.94 9.62 -15.80
CA GLY A 245 -15.68 9.41 -15.10
C GLY A 245 -15.76 9.80 -13.62
N SER A 246 -14.83 9.29 -12.83
CA SER A 246 -14.74 9.58 -11.40
C SER A 246 -13.27 9.55 -11.00
N ALA A 247 -12.77 10.59 -10.33
CA ALA A 247 -11.36 10.68 -9.98
C ALA A 247 -11.15 11.49 -8.70
N ALA A 248 -10.07 11.18 -7.99
CA ALA A 248 -9.66 11.87 -6.78
C ALA A 248 -8.13 11.90 -6.65
N VAL A 249 -7.65 12.92 -5.95
CA VAL A 249 -6.28 13.07 -5.50
C VAL A 249 -6.24 13.15 -3.98
N LEU A 250 -5.15 12.65 -3.39
CA LEU A 250 -4.87 12.77 -1.97
C LEU A 250 -3.73 13.78 -1.77
N LEU A 251 -3.97 14.74 -0.88
CA LEU A 251 -3.15 15.92 -0.71
C LEU A 251 -2.62 16.03 0.72
N ARG A 252 -1.40 16.55 0.87
CA ARG A 252 -0.78 16.93 2.15
C ARG A 252 0.05 18.19 1.98
N ARG A 253 0.34 18.89 3.07
CA ARG A 253 1.41 19.91 3.06
C ARG A 253 2.73 19.25 2.64
N LEU A 254 3.51 19.93 1.80
CA LEU A 254 4.73 19.35 1.23
C LEU A 254 5.77 19.01 2.32
N GLU A 255 5.88 19.86 3.34
CA GLU A 255 6.75 19.61 4.49
C GLU A 255 6.41 18.28 5.19
N ASP A 256 5.15 18.08 5.57
CA ASP A 256 4.68 16.88 6.25
C ASP A 256 4.88 15.63 5.38
N ALA A 257 4.61 15.75 4.08
CA ALA A 257 4.78 14.64 3.14
C ALA A 257 6.25 14.21 3.01
N ILE A 258 7.20 15.16 3.03
CA ILE A 258 8.63 14.87 2.99
C ILE A 258 9.09 14.25 4.31
N ASP A 259 8.68 14.82 5.44
CA ASP A 259 9.10 14.40 6.77
C ASP A 259 8.63 12.97 7.09
N GLU A 260 7.42 12.61 6.65
CA GLU A 260 6.86 11.26 6.82
C GLU A 260 7.23 10.29 5.69
N GLY A 261 7.92 10.77 4.65
CA GLY A 261 8.47 9.93 3.58
C GLY A 261 7.47 9.45 2.52
N ASP A 262 6.40 10.22 2.30
CA ASP A 262 5.39 10.00 1.26
C ASP A 262 5.99 10.00 -0.16
N ASP A 263 5.38 9.25 -1.09
CA ASP A 263 5.72 9.37 -2.52
C ASP A 263 5.00 10.58 -3.13
N VAL A 264 5.68 11.73 -3.14
CA VAL A 264 5.17 12.94 -3.80
C VAL A 264 5.09 12.70 -5.31
N ARG A 265 3.86 12.75 -5.84
CA ARG A 265 3.55 12.59 -7.27
C ARG A 265 3.84 13.86 -8.06
N ALA A 266 3.43 14.99 -7.51
CA ALA A 266 3.68 16.34 -8.00
C ALA A 266 3.40 17.34 -6.86
N VAL A 267 3.79 18.59 -7.03
CA VAL A 267 3.57 19.66 -6.05
C VAL A 267 2.63 20.70 -6.64
N ILE A 268 1.56 21.06 -5.93
CA ILE A 268 0.74 22.25 -6.22
C ILE A 268 1.41 23.44 -5.54
N LEU A 269 1.96 24.35 -6.33
CA LEU A 269 2.59 25.58 -5.83
C LEU A 269 1.56 26.67 -5.52
N GLY A 270 0.47 26.70 -6.29
CA GLY A 270 -0.58 27.69 -6.12
C GLY A 270 -1.85 27.34 -6.87
N SER A 271 -2.98 27.86 -6.41
CA SER A 271 -4.26 27.76 -7.10
C SER A 271 -5.14 28.96 -6.80
N ALA A 272 -5.97 29.35 -7.76
CA ALA A 272 -6.88 30.48 -7.63
C ALA A 272 -8.27 30.17 -8.20
N LEU A 273 -9.29 30.87 -7.70
CA LEU A 273 -10.68 30.79 -8.13
C LEU A 273 -11.26 32.19 -8.34
N ASN A 274 -12.06 32.39 -9.39
CA ASN A 274 -12.85 33.61 -9.55
C ASN A 274 -14.17 33.38 -10.29
N ASN A 275 -14.86 34.46 -10.66
CA ASN A 275 -16.03 34.41 -11.53
C ASN A 275 -15.97 35.48 -12.64
N ASP A 276 -16.42 35.12 -13.85
CA ASP A 276 -16.49 36.03 -15.01
C ASP A 276 -17.40 37.26 -14.80
N GLY A 277 -18.35 37.20 -13.85
CA GLY A 277 -19.33 38.25 -13.64
C GLY A 277 -20.23 38.47 -14.86
N SER A 278 -20.67 39.72 -15.06
CA SER A 278 -21.60 40.11 -16.12
C SER A 278 -20.92 40.59 -17.41
N ALA A 279 -19.59 40.66 -17.45
CA ALA A 279 -18.82 41.18 -18.59
C ALA A 279 -18.68 40.16 -19.75
N LYS A 280 -19.73 39.37 -19.98
CA LYS A 280 -19.79 38.29 -20.97
C LYS A 280 -21.09 38.37 -21.76
N VAL A 281 -21.05 37.86 -22.99
CA VAL A 281 -22.17 38.02 -23.96
C VAL A 281 -23.44 37.29 -23.52
N SER A 282 -23.33 36.23 -22.72
CA SER A 282 -24.46 35.51 -22.15
C SER A 282 -24.05 34.79 -20.86
N PHE A 283 -25.02 34.30 -20.08
CA PHE A 283 -24.75 33.54 -18.85
C PHE A 283 -23.82 32.32 -19.07
N ASN A 284 -23.95 31.66 -20.23
CA ASN A 284 -23.19 30.46 -20.58
C ASN A 284 -21.89 30.75 -21.33
N ALA A 285 -21.67 31.98 -21.80
CA ALA A 285 -20.44 32.34 -22.51
C ALA A 285 -19.26 32.44 -21.53
N PRO A 286 -18.05 32.01 -21.91
CA PRO A 286 -16.85 32.26 -21.10
C PRO A 286 -16.43 33.74 -21.18
N GLY A 287 -15.73 34.23 -20.15
CA GLY A 287 -15.14 35.57 -20.12
C GLY A 287 -13.61 35.56 -20.24
N VAL A 288 -13.05 36.37 -21.15
CA VAL A 288 -11.59 36.45 -21.35
C VAL A 288 -10.89 37.03 -20.11
N GLU A 289 -11.42 38.13 -19.57
CA GLU A 289 -10.81 38.83 -18.43
C GLU A 289 -10.84 37.98 -17.16
N GLY A 290 -11.93 37.26 -16.91
CA GLY A 290 -12.06 36.35 -15.77
C GLY A 290 -11.03 35.21 -15.84
N GLN A 291 -10.91 34.56 -17.00
CA GLN A 291 -9.92 33.51 -17.22
C GLN A 291 -8.48 34.04 -17.13
N ALA A 292 -8.18 35.21 -17.70
CA ALA A 292 -6.85 35.79 -17.62
C ALA A 292 -6.47 36.14 -16.17
N SER A 293 -7.42 36.69 -15.41
CA SER A 293 -7.21 37.06 -14.01
C SER A 293 -6.96 35.85 -13.11
N VAL A 294 -7.70 34.73 -13.28
CA VAL A 294 -7.48 33.55 -12.42
C VAL A 294 -6.14 32.88 -12.71
N VAL A 295 -5.68 32.91 -13.97
CA VAL A 295 -4.36 32.39 -14.35
C VAL A 295 -3.27 33.25 -13.75
N ALA A 296 -3.38 34.58 -13.88
CA ALA A 296 -2.41 35.52 -13.30
C ALA A 296 -2.33 35.39 -11.77
N GLU A 297 -3.47 35.31 -11.09
CA GLU A 297 -3.55 35.14 -9.65
C GLU A 297 -2.93 33.81 -9.19
N ALA A 298 -3.20 32.70 -9.89
CA ALA A 298 -2.61 31.41 -9.55
C ALA A 298 -1.08 31.40 -9.73
N LEU A 299 -0.55 32.09 -10.74
CA LEU A 299 0.89 32.27 -10.94
C LEU A 299 1.53 33.13 -9.85
N GLU A 300 0.85 34.21 -9.44
CA GLU A 300 1.29 35.08 -8.34
C GLU A 300 1.30 34.34 -7.00
N VAL A 301 0.23 33.60 -6.68
CA VAL A 301 0.15 32.74 -5.49
C VAL A 301 1.25 31.68 -5.49
N ALA A 302 1.55 31.09 -6.65
CA ALA A 302 2.62 30.11 -6.80
C ALA A 302 4.03 30.73 -6.75
N GLY A 303 4.16 32.07 -6.79
CA GLY A 303 5.45 32.75 -6.81
C GLY A 303 6.31 32.42 -8.04
N VAL A 304 5.70 32.08 -9.18
CA VAL A 304 6.42 31.68 -10.40
C VAL A 304 6.13 32.58 -11.59
N GLU A 305 7.16 32.84 -12.38
CA GLU A 305 7.03 33.59 -13.63
C GLU A 305 6.36 32.76 -14.73
N PRO A 306 5.51 33.37 -15.59
CA PRO A 306 4.85 32.68 -16.70
C PRO A 306 5.84 31.97 -17.65
N ASP A 307 7.04 32.52 -17.80
CA ASP A 307 8.12 31.97 -18.63
C ASP A 307 8.67 30.62 -18.15
N SER A 308 8.36 30.25 -16.91
CA SER A 308 8.76 28.96 -16.32
C SER A 308 7.74 27.84 -16.55
N ILE A 309 6.53 28.16 -17.04
CA ILE A 309 5.50 27.18 -17.33
C ILE A 309 5.76 26.57 -18.71
N GLY A 310 6.02 25.27 -18.74
CA GLY A 310 6.29 24.53 -19.99
C GLY A 310 5.07 23.87 -20.61
N TYR A 311 4.00 23.70 -19.83
CA TYR A 311 2.77 23.04 -20.28
C TYR A 311 1.53 23.66 -19.64
N VAL A 312 0.42 23.75 -20.38
CA VAL A 312 -0.91 24.01 -19.81
C VAL A 312 -1.89 22.93 -20.24
N GLU A 313 -2.46 22.23 -19.27
CA GLU A 313 -3.65 21.40 -19.45
C GLU A 313 -4.87 22.33 -19.44
N CYS A 314 -5.37 22.62 -20.63
CA CYS A 314 -6.45 23.55 -20.84
C CYS A 314 -7.82 22.95 -20.48
N HIS A 315 -8.81 23.81 -20.28
CA HIS A 315 -10.21 23.41 -20.29
C HIS A 315 -10.60 22.84 -21.65
N GLY A 316 -10.17 23.43 -22.76
CA GLY A 316 -10.08 22.85 -24.11
C GLY A 316 -11.24 21.93 -24.49
N THR A 317 -12.42 22.51 -24.72
CA THR A 317 -13.65 21.77 -25.01
C THR A 317 -13.87 21.52 -26.50
N GLY A 318 -13.04 22.07 -27.38
CA GLY A 318 -13.23 21.92 -28.82
C GLY A 318 -14.40 22.73 -29.34
N THR A 319 -14.81 23.78 -28.61
CA THR A 319 -15.93 24.64 -29.01
C THR A 319 -15.43 25.84 -29.81
N ARG A 320 -16.17 26.22 -30.86
CA ARG A 320 -15.81 27.34 -31.76
C ARG A 320 -15.52 28.64 -31.02
N LEU A 321 -16.28 28.93 -29.95
CA LEU A 321 -16.13 30.15 -29.16
C LEU A 321 -15.17 29.98 -27.96
N GLY A 322 -15.19 28.81 -27.30
CA GLY A 322 -14.45 28.61 -26.06
C GLY A 322 -12.94 28.53 -26.26
N ASP A 323 -12.49 27.81 -27.29
CA ASP A 323 -11.04 27.61 -27.51
C ASP A 323 -10.33 28.95 -27.82
N PRO A 324 -10.83 29.85 -28.72
CA PRO A 324 -10.24 31.18 -28.90
C PRO A 324 -10.22 32.04 -27.64
N ILE A 325 -11.28 32.01 -26.83
CA ILE A 325 -11.36 32.77 -25.58
C ILE A 325 -10.31 32.30 -24.58
N GLU A 326 -10.15 30.97 -24.44
CA GLU A 326 -9.16 30.39 -23.53
C GLU A 326 -7.72 30.76 -23.94
N ILE A 327 -7.38 30.66 -25.22
CA ILE A 327 -6.03 31.03 -25.69
C ILE A 327 -5.77 32.53 -25.58
N ALA A 328 -6.77 33.36 -25.85
CA ALA A 328 -6.66 34.81 -25.65
C ALA A 328 -6.41 35.14 -24.17
N ALA A 329 -7.16 34.51 -23.25
CA ALA A 329 -7.02 34.70 -21.81
C ALA A 329 -5.65 34.24 -21.28
N LEU A 330 -5.20 33.05 -21.68
CA LEU A 330 -3.86 32.54 -21.35
C LEU A 330 -2.77 33.45 -21.90
N THR A 331 -2.92 33.94 -23.14
CA THR A 331 -1.95 34.85 -23.76
C THR A 331 -1.89 36.17 -22.99
N GLN A 332 -3.03 36.73 -22.61
CA GLN A 332 -3.10 37.94 -21.81
C GLN A 332 -2.40 37.77 -20.44
N ALA A 333 -2.65 36.66 -19.74
CA ALA A 333 -2.03 36.38 -18.46
C ALA A 333 -0.50 36.23 -18.57
N PHE A 334 -0.02 35.50 -19.58
CA PHE A 334 1.41 35.25 -19.76
C PHE A 334 2.16 36.49 -20.26
N ARG A 335 1.53 37.34 -21.08
CA ARG A 335 2.15 38.56 -21.62
C ARG A 335 2.51 39.59 -20.56
N ALA A 336 1.96 39.48 -19.35
CA ALA A 336 2.39 40.29 -18.21
C ALA A 336 3.84 40.00 -17.78
N GLY A 337 4.31 38.76 -17.95
CA GLY A 337 5.65 38.33 -17.53
C GLY A 337 6.61 37.93 -18.66
N THR A 338 6.14 37.76 -19.91
CA THR A 338 7.00 37.34 -21.01
C THR A 338 6.64 37.85 -22.40
N ALA A 339 7.68 38.14 -23.19
CA ALA A 339 7.59 38.42 -24.64
C ALA A 339 7.88 37.18 -25.53
N ARG A 340 8.25 36.04 -24.96
CA ARG A 340 8.57 34.82 -25.71
C ARG A 340 7.32 34.26 -26.40
N LYS A 341 7.54 33.53 -27.50
CA LYS A 341 6.50 32.92 -28.33
C LYS A 341 6.77 31.42 -28.48
N GLY A 342 5.72 30.64 -28.67
CA GLY A 342 5.79 29.22 -29.03
C GLY A 342 6.70 28.36 -28.14
N PHE A 343 6.71 28.60 -26.82
CA PHE A 343 7.55 27.85 -25.88
C PHE A 343 6.76 26.98 -24.92
N CYS A 344 5.49 27.31 -24.65
CA CYS A 344 4.64 26.56 -23.73
C CYS A 344 3.71 25.64 -24.53
N ALA A 345 3.79 24.34 -24.29
CA ALA A 345 2.88 23.38 -24.91
C ALA A 345 1.47 23.49 -24.29
N ILE A 346 0.43 23.27 -25.09
CA ILE A 346 -0.96 23.17 -24.63
C ILE A 346 -1.62 21.89 -25.10
N GLY A 347 -2.57 21.38 -24.32
CA GLY A 347 -3.41 20.25 -24.72
C GLY A 347 -4.64 20.11 -23.83
N SER A 348 -5.45 19.09 -24.13
CA SER A 348 -6.64 18.76 -23.33
C SER A 348 -6.82 17.25 -23.27
N VAL A 349 -6.99 16.70 -22.07
CA VAL A 349 -7.32 15.28 -21.85
C VAL A 349 -8.68 14.90 -22.47
N LYS A 350 -9.54 15.89 -22.72
CA LYS A 350 -10.89 15.68 -23.25
C LYS A 350 -10.89 15.14 -24.67
N THR A 351 -9.80 15.34 -25.43
CA THR A 351 -9.65 14.72 -26.75
C THR A 351 -9.52 13.19 -26.67
N ASN A 352 -9.12 12.66 -25.52
CA ASN A 352 -9.00 11.22 -25.29
C ASN A 352 -10.27 10.63 -24.66
N VAL A 353 -10.79 11.27 -23.61
CA VAL A 353 -11.84 10.68 -22.75
C VAL A 353 -13.18 11.41 -22.80
N GLY A 354 -13.31 12.43 -23.65
CA GLY A 354 -14.47 13.32 -23.66
C GLY A 354 -14.51 14.27 -22.47
N HIS A 355 -15.59 15.04 -22.36
CA HIS A 355 -15.82 15.95 -21.25
C HIS A 355 -16.54 15.24 -20.10
N LEU A 356 -15.81 14.99 -19.00
CA LEU A 356 -16.28 14.25 -17.82
C LEU A 356 -17.04 15.12 -16.79
N ASP A 357 -17.66 16.21 -17.24
CA ASP A 357 -18.36 17.20 -16.39
C ASP A 357 -17.62 17.49 -15.05
N ALA A 358 -18.23 17.17 -13.90
CA ALA A 358 -17.70 17.44 -12.58
C ALA A 358 -16.33 16.78 -12.30
N ALA A 359 -15.98 15.69 -12.98
CA ALA A 359 -14.69 15.01 -12.84
C ALA A 359 -13.59 15.58 -13.76
N SER A 360 -13.89 16.53 -14.64
CA SER A 360 -12.95 16.98 -15.69
C SER A 360 -11.69 17.66 -15.15
N GLY A 361 -11.84 18.49 -14.12
CA GLY A 361 -10.73 19.26 -13.55
C GLY A 361 -9.66 18.37 -12.92
N VAL A 362 -10.06 17.44 -12.07
CA VAL A 362 -9.13 16.49 -11.43
C VAL A 362 -8.53 15.50 -12.43
N THR A 363 -9.24 15.11 -13.50
CA THR A 363 -8.66 14.28 -14.57
C THR A 363 -7.54 15.02 -15.30
N GLY A 364 -7.73 16.31 -15.60
CA GLY A 364 -6.69 17.17 -16.16
C GLY A 364 -5.51 17.33 -15.19
N LEU A 365 -5.78 17.51 -13.90
CA LEU A 365 -4.77 17.58 -12.84
C LEU A 365 -3.91 16.30 -12.79
N ILE A 366 -4.52 15.11 -12.86
CA ILE A 366 -3.82 13.82 -12.88
C ILE A 366 -2.90 13.71 -14.11
N LYS A 367 -3.39 14.13 -15.30
CA LYS A 367 -2.55 14.16 -16.51
C LYS A 367 -1.36 15.10 -16.32
N ALA A 368 -1.60 16.33 -15.86
CA ALA A 368 -0.56 17.33 -15.66
C ALA A 368 0.47 16.91 -14.60
N ALA A 369 0.03 16.28 -13.50
CA ALA A 369 0.90 15.71 -12.47
C ALA A 369 1.84 14.64 -13.05
N ASN A 370 1.33 13.74 -13.91
CA ASN A 370 2.18 12.76 -14.59
C ASN A 370 3.13 13.42 -15.60
N ILE A 371 2.70 14.46 -16.31
CA ILE A 371 3.57 15.22 -17.24
C ILE A 371 4.77 15.82 -16.49
N VAL A 372 4.55 16.52 -15.38
CA VAL A 372 5.67 17.11 -14.61
C VAL A 372 6.51 16.04 -13.93
N ARG A 373 5.91 14.93 -13.45
CA ARG A 373 6.65 13.82 -12.84
C ARG A 373 7.58 13.15 -13.83
N PHE A 374 7.06 12.74 -14.98
CA PHE A 374 7.80 11.91 -15.95
C PHE A 374 8.53 12.70 -17.02
N GLY A 375 8.21 13.99 -17.18
CA GLY A 375 8.81 14.82 -18.22
C GLY A 375 8.41 14.43 -19.64
N GLU A 376 7.21 13.86 -19.80
CA GLU A 376 6.66 13.49 -21.09
C GLU A 376 5.30 14.18 -21.30
N ILE A 377 5.08 14.71 -22.50
CA ILE A 377 3.84 15.41 -22.89
C ILE A 377 3.11 14.54 -23.91
N PRO A 378 1.95 13.94 -23.57
CA PRO A 378 1.12 13.22 -24.53
C PRO A 378 0.53 14.14 -25.62
N ALA A 379 0.21 13.56 -26.77
CA ALA A 379 -0.46 14.28 -27.85
C ALA A 379 -1.89 14.69 -27.45
N SER A 380 -2.30 15.91 -27.84
CA SER A 380 -3.69 16.34 -27.89
C SER A 380 -4.28 15.86 -29.20
N LEU A 381 -5.25 14.95 -29.14
CA LEU A 381 -5.73 14.23 -30.33
C LEU A 381 -6.52 15.14 -31.27
N HIS A 382 -6.63 14.70 -32.53
CA HIS A 382 -7.41 15.32 -33.61
C HIS A 382 -7.00 16.75 -33.99
N PHE A 383 -5.77 17.13 -33.68
CA PHE A 383 -5.18 18.39 -34.10
C PHE A 383 -4.39 18.21 -35.41
N GLU A 384 -4.90 18.77 -36.51
CA GLU A 384 -4.27 18.77 -37.83
C GLU A 384 -3.88 20.18 -38.26
N THR A 385 -4.75 21.17 -38.05
CA THR A 385 -4.55 22.55 -38.49
C THR A 385 -5.05 23.49 -37.40
N PRO A 386 -4.25 24.47 -36.96
CA PRO A 386 -4.68 25.40 -35.91
C PRO A 386 -5.90 26.21 -36.34
N ASN A 387 -6.86 26.39 -35.43
CA ASN A 387 -7.92 27.38 -35.62
C ASN A 387 -7.28 28.78 -35.73
N PRO A 388 -7.48 29.51 -36.86
CA PRO A 388 -6.85 30.82 -37.07
C PRO A 388 -7.27 31.88 -36.04
N GLU A 389 -8.43 31.72 -35.39
CA GLU A 389 -8.91 32.64 -34.35
C GLU A 389 -8.11 32.55 -33.04
N LEU A 390 -7.29 31.50 -32.86
CA LEU A 390 -6.48 31.32 -31.65
C LEU A 390 -5.28 32.27 -31.59
N GLY A 391 -4.79 32.78 -32.73
CA GLY A 391 -3.62 33.64 -32.78
C GLY A 391 -2.32 32.98 -32.29
N LEU A 392 -2.16 31.66 -32.44
CA LEU A 392 -1.06 30.89 -31.85
C LEU A 392 0.34 31.40 -32.26
N GLU A 393 0.52 31.86 -33.51
CA GLU A 393 1.79 32.36 -34.04
C GLU A 393 2.37 33.52 -33.20
N GLU A 394 1.49 34.36 -32.65
CA GLU A 394 1.87 35.52 -31.84
C GLU A 394 1.78 35.23 -30.33
N SER A 395 1.37 34.04 -29.95
CA SER A 395 1.16 33.63 -28.55
C SER A 395 2.39 32.94 -27.95
N PRO A 396 2.47 32.81 -26.61
CA PRO A 396 3.42 31.93 -25.93
C PRO A 396 3.28 30.44 -26.27
N PHE A 397 2.15 30.04 -26.87
CA PHE A 397 1.67 28.66 -26.86
C PHE A 397 1.80 27.95 -28.21
N PHE A 398 1.93 26.64 -28.17
CA PHE A 398 1.76 25.74 -29.31
C PHE A 398 1.04 24.47 -28.87
N VAL A 399 0.23 23.86 -29.75
CA VAL A 399 -0.50 22.64 -29.43
C VAL A 399 0.44 21.44 -29.46
N ALA A 400 0.38 20.59 -28.43
CA ALA A 400 1.11 19.33 -28.35
C ALA A 400 0.50 18.30 -29.32
N ALA A 401 0.80 18.42 -30.62
CA ALA A 401 0.23 17.56 -31.66
C ALA A 401 0.76 16.11 -31.61
N GLU A 402 1.97 15.92 -31.06
CA GLU A 402 2.65 14.64 -30.97
C GLU A 402 3.22 14.44 -29.56
N ARG A 403 3.48 13.18 -29.17
CA ARG A 403 4.16 12.87 -27.90
C ARG A 403 5.57 13.45 -27.94
N ALA A 404 5.92 14.25 -26.93
CA ALA A 404 7.22 14.91 -26.85
C ALA A 404 7.78 14.89 -25.42
N GLY A 405 9.09 15.12 -25.28
CA GLY A 405 9.71 15.38 -23.98
C GLY A 405 9.38 16.79 -23.49
N PHE A 406 9.32 16.97 -22.17
CA PHE A 406 9.15 18.27 -21.54
C PHE A 406 10.37 19.16 -21.82
N GLN A 407 10.14 20.38 -22.32
CA GLN A 407 11.20 21.31 -22.71
C GLN A 407 11.51 22.30 -21.59
N GLY A 408 12.79 22.68 -21.43
CA GLY A 408 13.24 23.67 -20.45
C GLY A 408 14.44 23.20 -19.61
N THR A 409 15.07 24.12 -18.89
CA THR A 409 16.25 23.87 -18.04
C THR A 409 15.98 24.03 -16.54
N GLY A 410 14.80 24.55 -16.17
CA GLY A 410 14.34 24.67 -14.78
C GLY A 410 13.40 23.53 -14.38
N PRO A 411 12.79 23.61 -13.19
CA PRO A 411 11.80 22.64 -12.75
C PRO A 411 10.66 22.51 -13.77
N ARG A 412 10.20 21.29 -14.03
CA ARG A 412 9.05 21.08 -14.92
C ARG A 412 7.79 21.60 -14.25
N ARG A 413 7.16 22.61 -14.85
CA ARG A 413 5.96 23.25 -14.32
C ARG A 413 4.81 23.27 -15.31
N ALA A 414 3.60 22.97 -14.82
CA ALA A 414 2.41 22.93 -15.63
C ALA A 414 1.25 23.73 -15.02
N GLY A 415 0.48 24.44 -15.85
CA GLY A 415 -0.82 25.00 -15.47
C GLY A 415 -1.96 24.01 -15.74
N VAL A 416 -3.04 24.09 -14.96
CA VAL A 416 -4.27 23.30 -15.17
C VAL A 416 -5.48 24.22 -15.06
N SER A 417 -6.27 24.32 -16.12
CA SER A 417 -7.46 25.17 -16.20
C SER A 417 -8.75 24.36 -16.17
N SER A 418 -9.75 24.84 -15.44
CA SER A 418 -11.12 24.33 -15.57
C SER A 418 -12.16 25.44 -15.36
N PHE A 419 -13.05 25.61 -16.34
CA PHE A 419 -14.01 26.70 -16.38
C PHE A 419 -15.44 26.16 -16.35
N GLY A 420 -16.20 26.57 -15.34
CA GLY A 420 -17.58 26.14 -15.14
C GLY A 420 -18.56 26.97 -15.96
N MET A 421 -19.60 26.33 -16.50
CA MET A 421 -20.77 27.06 -17.00
C MET A 421 -21.35 27.96 -15.90
N GLY A 422 -21.63 29.22 -16.22
CA GLY A 422 -21.95 30.26 -15.25
C GLY A 422 -20.76 31.15 -14.86
N GLY A 423 -19.53 30.73 -15.21
CA GLY A 423 -18.32 31.54 -15.19
C GLY A 423 -17.40 31.35 -13.99
N THR A 424 -17.59 30.31 -13.17
CA THR A 424 -16.66 30.01 -12.07
C THR A 424 -15.40 29.35 -12.63
N ASN A 425 -14.28 30.06 -12.57
CA ASN A 425 -13.01 29.63 -13.14
C ASN A 425 -12.07 29.13 -12.04
N ALA A 426 -11.27 28.13 -12.37
CA ALA A 426 -10.23 27.59 -11.51
C ALA A 426 -8.94 27.40 -12.31
N HIS A 427 -7.80 27.78 -11.73
CA HIS A 427 -6.48 27.48 -12.26
C HIS A 427 -5.54 26.99 -11.15
N ALA A 428 -4.71 26.00 -11.46
CA ALA A 428 -3.69 25.47 -10.54
C ALA A 428 -2.33 25.37 -11.24
N VAL A 429 -1.26 25.63 -10.48
CA VAL A 429 0.14 25.55 -10.94
C VAL A 429 0.82 24.38 -10.25
N LEU A 430 1.37 23.48 -11.06
CA LEU A 430 2.08 22.28 -10.63
C LEU A 430 3.58 22.38 -10.88
N GLU A 431 4.37 21.71 -10.06
CA GLU A 431 5.81 21.48 -10.24
C GLU A 431 6.14 19.98 -10.06
N GLU A 432 7.23 19.54 -10.68
CA GLU A 432 7.78 18.20 -10.48
C GLU A 432 8.08 17.92 -8.99
N PRO A 433 7.97 16.65 -8.54
CA PRO A 433 8.27 16.31 -7.16
C PRO A 433 9.76 16.51 -6.82
N PRO A 434 10.11 16.77 -5.55
CA PRO A 434 11.50 16.84 -5.13
C PRO A 434 12.22 15.51 -5.35
N ALA A 435 13.52 15.58 -5.66
CA ALA A 435 14.32 14.39 -5.90
C ALA A 435 14.44 13.53 -4.63
N ARG A 436 14.07 12.24 -4.72
CA ARG A 436 14.21 11.27 -3.62
C ARG A 436 15.54 10.53 -3.74
N ALA A 437 16.33 10.51 -2.66
CA ALA A 437 17.53 9.70 -2.60
C ALA A 437 17.17 8.21 -2.59
N ALA A 438 17.80 7.42 -3.45
CA ALA A 438 17.68 5.97 -3.41
C ALA A 438 18.26 5.43 -2.10
N ARG A 439 17.54 4.53 -1.43
CA ARG A 439 18.04 3.79 -0.26
C ARG A 439 18.52 2.41 -0.70
N GLY A 440 19.68 2.00 -0.22
CA GLY A 440 20.21 0.65 -0.47
C GLY A 440 19.47 -0.40 0.36
N ALA A 441 19.30 -1.60 -0.18
CA ALA A 441 18.74 -2.75 0.53
C ALA A 441 19.82 -3.49 1.33
N ALA A 442 19.54 -3.88 2.58
CA ALA A 442 20.50 -4.55 3.47
C ALA A 442 20.29 -6.08 3.62
N ASP A 443 19.08 -6.61 3.43
CA ASP A 443 18.77 -8.05 3.52
C ASP A 443 18.30 -8.57 2.14
N PRO A 444 18.57 -9.81 1.69
CA PRO A 444 17.94 -10.38 0.49
C PRO A 444 16.48 -10.86 0.70
N ARG A 445 16.10 -11.42 1.86
CA ARG A 445 14.79 -12.05 2.06
C ARG A 445 13.74 -11.08 2.60
N ARG A 446 12.53 -11.13 2.04
CA ARG A 446 11.40 -10.26 2.39
C ARG A 446 10.15 -11.04 2.71
N LEU A 447 9.43 -10.58 3.73
CA LEU A 447 8.09 -11.04 4.07
C LEU A 447 7.07 -10.15 3.36
N LEU A 448 6.39 -10.70 2.36
CA LEU A 448 5.25 -10.08 1.71
C LEU A 448 3.97 -10.56 2.40
N VAL A 449 3.10 -9.62 2.74
CA VAL A 449 1.79 -9.93 3.33
C VAL A 449 0.69 -9.37 2.45
N VAL A 450 -0.23 -10.24 2.02
CA VAL A 450 -1.40 -9.86 1.22
C VAL A 450 -2.64 -10.24 2.01
N SER A 451 -3.64 -9.37 2.02
CA SER A 451 -4.89 -9.66 2.70
C SER A 451 -6.12 -9.14 1.96
N ALA A 452 -7.27 -9.77 2.17
CA ALA A 452 -8.55 -9.35 1.63
C ALA A 452 -9.72 -9.76 2.53
N ARG A 453 -10.90 -9.20 2.28
CA ARG A 453 -12.16 -9.57 2.98
C ARG A 453 -12.81 -10.86 2.49
N SER A 454 -12.29 -11.44 1.41
CA SER A 454 -12.76 -12.73 0.88
C SER A 454 -11.60 -13.50 0.27
N GLU A 455 -11.74 -14.82 0.20
CA GLU A 455 -10.78 -15.71 -0.45
C GLU A 455 -10.55 -15.33 -1.93
N ALA A 456 -11.63 -15.09 -2.68
CA ALA A 456 -11.53 -14.65 -4.07
C ALA A 456 -10.84 -13.28 -4.21
N GLY A 457 -11.02 -12.38 -3.24
CA GLY A 457 -10.31 -11.11 -3.17
C GLY A 457 -8.82 -11.29 -2.91
N LEU A 458 -8.45 -12.22 -2.03
CA LEU A 458 -7.05 -12.55 -1.73
C LEU A 458 -6.35 -13.08 -2.97
N GLU A 459 -6.97 -14.00 -3.71
CA GLU A 459 -6.38 -14.53 -4.94
C GLU A 459 -6.17 -13.45 -5.99
N ARG A 460 -7.17 -12.58 -6.21
CA ARG A 460 -7.04 -11.44 -7.12
C ARG A 460 -5.90 -10.51 -6.69
N ALA A 461 -5.80 -10.20 -5.40
CA ALA A 461 -4.73 -9.35 -4.88
C ALA A 461 -3.34 -9.97 -5.10
N CYS A 462 -3.20 -11.28 -4.90
CA CYS A 462 -1.94 -11.99 -5.15
C CYS A 462 -1.58 -12.01 -6.64
N VAL A 463 -2.55 -12.28 -7.52
CA VAL A 463 -2.36 -12.22 -8.98
C VAL A 463 -1.95 -10.83 -9.43
N ASN A 464 -2.64 -9.78 -8.94
CA ASN A 464 -2.34 -8.40 -9.27
C ASN A 464 -0.93 -7.99 -8.81
N LEU A 465 -0.54 -8.38 -7.59
CA LEU A 465 0.80 -8.10 -7.08
C LEU A 465 1.88 -8.84 -7.89
N ALA A 466 1.66 -10.12 -8.20
CA ALA A 466 2.57 -10.90 -9.04
C ALA A 466 2.71 -10.28 -10.44
N GLY A 467 1.60 -9.89 -11.07
CA GLY A 467 1.61 -9.19 -12.36
C GLY A 467 2.37 -7.85 -12.29
N ARG A 468 2.20 -7.09 -11.20
CA ARG A 468 2.93 -5.82 -11.02
C ARG A 468 4.44 -6.02 -10.86
N LEU A 469 4.85 -7.04 -10.11
CA LEU A 469 6.27 -7.41 -9.97
C LEU A 469 6.86 -7.83 -11.31
N GLU A 470 6.11 -8.60 -12.11
CA GLU A 470 6.51 -9.04 -13.45
C GLU A 470 6.64 -7.86 -14.42
N GLU A 471 5.66 -6.95 -14.45
CA GLU A 471 5.69 -5.74 -15.29
C GLU A 471 6.84 -4.79 -14.93
N ALA A 472 7.19 -4.70 -13.66
CA ALA A 472 8.23 -3.80 -13.19
C ALA A 472 9.66 -4.35 -13.40
N GLY A 473 9.83 -5.67 -13.34
CA GLY A 473 11.15 -6.30 -13.26
C GLY A 473 12.00 -5.68 -12.13
N ASP A 474 13.27 -5.40 -12.42
CA ASP A 474 14.24 -4.89 -11.44
C ASP A 474 14.01 -3.42 -11.04
N SER A 475 13.02 -2.73 -11.63
CA SER A 475 12.71 -1.35 -11.26
C SER A 475 11.97 -1.21 -9.92
N LEU A 476 11.42 -2.31 -9.38
CA LEU A 476 10.79 -2.34 -8.07
C LEU A 476 11.64 -3.10 -7.05
N SER A 477 12.00 -2.43 -5.97
CA SER A 477 12.62 -3.05 -4.80
C SER A 477 11.62 -3.92 -4.04
N LEU A 478 11.90 -5.21 -3.91
CA LEU A 478 11.07 -6.12 -3.11
C LEU A 478 10.99 -5.69 -1.64
N ALA A 479 12.00 -4.98 -1.15
CA ALA A 479 11.99 -4.39 0.19
C ALA A 479 10.91 -3.31 0.34
N ASP A 480 10.79 -2.43 -0.66
CA ASP A 480 9.82 -1.35 -0.64
C ASP A 480 8.41 -1.89 -0.80
N VAL A 481 8.24 -2.96 -1.59
CA VAL A 481 6.97 -3.70 -1.68
C VAL A 481 6.60 -4.30 -0.33
N ALA A 482 7.53 -5.02 0.32
CA ALA A 482 7.29 -5.62 1.63
C ALA A 482 6.92 -4.60 2.71
N TYR A 483 7.61 -3.45 2.71
CA TYR A 483 7.32 -2.34 3.60
C TYR A 483 5.91 -1.78 3.34
N THR A 484 5.61 -1.43 2.09
CA THR A 484 4.32 -0.84 1.68
C THR A 484 3.14 -1.74 2.02
N LEU A 485 3.28 -3.05 1.85
CA LEU A 485 2.24 -4.03 2.20
C LEU A 485 1.94 -4.10 3.71
N GLN A 486 2.90 -3.75 4.56
CA GLN A 486 2.74 -3.81 6.02
C GLN A 486 2.21 -2.50 6.60
N VAL A 487 2.76 -1.36 6.16
CA VAL A 487 2.43 -0.05 6.73
C VAL A 487 1.29 0.64 5.99
N GLY A 488 1.23 0.49 4.66
CA GLY A 488 0.34 1.26 3.79
C GLY A 488 -0.90 0.52 3.31
N ARG A 489 -1.20 -0.66 3.87
CA ARG A 489 -2.38 -1.46 3.54
C ARG A 489 -3.12 -1.88 4.80
N ARG A 490 -4.45 -1.87 4.70
CA ARG A 490 -5.31 -2.42 5.75
C ARG A 490 -5.18 -3.94 5.79
N GLY A 491 -4.97 -4.49 6.99
CA GLY A 491 -4.97 -5.93 7.20
C GLY A 491 -6.38 -6.51 7.36
N PHE A 492 -6.76 -7.47 6.52
CA PHE A 492 -8.04 -8.17 6.56
C PHE A 492 -7.90 -9.65 7.00
N ASP A 493 -9.01 -10.39 7.09
CA ASP A 493 -9.05 -11.73 7.69
C ASP A 493 -8.45 -12.84 6.82
N HIS A 494 -8.63 -12.77 5.50
CA HIS A 494 -8.00 -13.71 4.56
C HIS A 494 -6.59 -13.20 4.25
N ARG A 495 -5.55 -13.99 4.58
CA ARG A 495 -4.16 -13.57 4.45
C ARG A 495 -3.28 -14.62 3.78
N ARG A 496 -2.34 -14.15 2.97
CA ARG A 496 -1.19 -14.91 2.44
C ARG A 496 0.10 -14.21 2.85
N ALA A 497 1.02 -14.96 3.43
CA ALA A 497 2.36 -14.51 3.76
C ALA A 497 3.38 -15.28 2.92
N VAL A 498 4.28 -14.56 2.27
CA VAL A 498 5.30 -15.11 1.37
C VAL A 498 6.67 -14.63 1.83
N VAL A 499 7.61 -15.55 2.03
CA VAL A 499 9.03 -15.22 2.21
C VAL A 499 9.76 -15.47 0.89
N ALA A 500 10.31 -14.42 0.28
CA ALA A 500 11.03 -14.49 -1.00
C ALA A 500 12.33 -13.70 -0.95
N ALA A 501 13.37 -14.19 -1.63
CA ALA A 501 14.66 -13.51 -1.77
C ALA A 501 14.73 -12.60 -3.00
N ASP A 502 13.88 -12.83 -3.98
CA ASP A 502 13.84 -12.08 -5.24
C ASP A 502 12.43 -12.04 -5.84
N PRO A 503 12.19 -11.19 -6.87
CA PRO A 503 10.87 -11.08 -7.49
C PRO A 503 10.37 -12.38 -8.13
N GLY A 504 11.24 -13.25 -8.63
CA GLY A 504 10.87 -14.53 -9.24
C GLY A 504 10.28 -15.50 -8.21
N GLU A 505 11.00 -15.71 -7.10
CA GLU A 505 10.48 -16.48 -5.96
C GLU A 505 9.15 -15.93 -5.44
N ALA A 506 9.02 -14.59 -5.36
CA ALA A 506 7.79 -13.94 -4.93
C ALA A 506 6.62 -14.20 -5.89
N ILE A 507 6.83 -14.08 -7.21
CA ILE A 507 5.80 -14.29 -8.22
C ILE A 507 5.30 -15.75 -8.20
N GLU A 508 6.22 -16.72 -8.15
CA GLU A 508 5.86 -18.14 -8.06
C GLU A 508 5.06 -18.43 -6.80
N ALA A 509 5.52 -17.94 -5.64
CA ALA A 509 4.85 -18.13 -4.36
C ALA A 509 3.46 -17.46 -4.30
N LEU A 510 3.32 -16.25 -4.84
CA LEU A 510 2.05 -15.52 -4.88
C LEU A 510 1.01 -16.22 -5.76
N ARG A 511 1.44 -16.89 -6.84
CA ARG A 511 0.57 -17.64 -7.76
C ARG A 511 0.32 -19.10 -7.32
N GLY A 512 1.28 -19.72 -6.65
CA GLY A 512 1.28 -21.15 -6.32
C GLY A 512 0.50 -21.55 -5.06
N GLY A 513 0.17 -20.58 -4.20
CA GLY A 513 -0.61 -20.80 -2.98
C GLY A 513 0.10 -21.63 -1.90
N GLY A 514 -0.65 -22.13 -0.90
CA GLY A 514 -0.13 -22.71 0.35
C GLY A 514 0.68 -24.02 0.27
N GLY A 515 0.98 -24.51 -0.93
CA GLY A 515 1.82 -25.69 -1.17
C GLY A 515 3.30 -25.39 -1.44
N VAL A 516 3.67 -24.11 -1.61
CA VAL A 516 5.04 -23.68 -1.92
C VAL A 516 5.84 -23.43 -0.64
N ARG A 517 7.10 -23.89 -0.59
CA ARG A 517 8.00 -23.66 0.55
C ARG A 517 8.16 -22.15 0.78
N GLY A 518 7.90 -21.69 2.00
CA GLY A 518 7.96 -20.26 2.34
C GLY A 518 6.64 -19.51 2.17
N VAL A 519 5.56 -20.19 1.77
CA VAL A 519 4.20 -19.65 1.73
C VAL A 519 3.39 -20.15 2.92
N LEU A 520 2.71 -19.23 3.59
CA LEU A 520 1.75 -19.52 4.65
C LEU A 520 0.40 -18.88 4.29
N GLU A 521 -0.66 -19.66 4.36
CA GLU A 521 -2.03 -19.20 4.11
C GLU A 521 -2.93 -19.42 5.31
N ARG A 522 -3.79 -18.44 5.59
CA ARG A 522 -4.76 -18.54 6.66
C ARG A 522 -5.99 -17.70 6.36
N SER A 523 -7.16 -18.26 6.65
CA SER A 523 -8.45 -17.61 6.41
C SER A 523 -9.03 -16.86 7.62
N VAL A 524 -8.45 -17.00 8.81
CA VAL A 524 -9.02 -16.40 10.04
C VAL A 524 -7.91 -15.95 11.00
N LEU A 525 -7.97 -14.67 11.38
CA LEU A 525 -7.27 -14.14 12.54
C LEU A 525 -8.05 -14.47 13.80
N ASP A 526 -7.31 -14.91 14.81
CA ASP A 526 -7.69 -14.68 16.18
C ASP A 526 -6.72 -13.60 16.69
N ALA A 527 -7.18 -12.34 16.67
CA ALA A 527 -6.38 -11.16 17.02
C ALA A 527 -5.97 -11.14 18.51
N GLY A 528 -6.40 -12.12 19.30
CA GLY A 528 -6.02 -12.31 20.71
C GLY A 528 -5.22 -13.58 20.96
N ARG A 529 -4.51 -14.11 19.96
CA ARG A 529 -3.69 -15.32 20.11
C ARG A 529 -2.64 -15.13 21.20
N ARG A 530 -2.90 -15.78 22.33
CA ARG A 530 -1.96 -15.90 23.43
C ARG A 530 -0.79 -16.79 22.99
N VAL A 531 0.42 -16.23 23.03
CA VAL A 531 1.66 -16.92 22.71
C VAL A 531 2.36 -17.33 23.99
N ALA A 532 2.93 -18.53 24.03
CA ALA A 532 3.83 -18.96 25.09
C ALA A 532 5.22 -19.20 24.49
N PHE A 533 6.28 -18.74 25.17
CA PHE A 533 7.65 -19.05 24.77
C PHE A 533 8.11 -20.31 25.50
N LEU A 534 8.66 -21.25 24.73
CA LEU A 534 9.20 -22.50 25.22
C LEU A 534 10.71 -22.50 25.00
N PHE A 535 11.46 -22.50 26.10
CA PHE A 535 12.91 -22.42 26.13
C PHE A 535 13.50 -23.82 26.20
N SER A 536 14.43 -24.12 25.30
CA SER A 536 14.90 -25.48 25.07
C SER A 536 15.92 -25.91 26.12
N GLY A 537 16.04 -27.23 26.28
CA GLY A 537 17.06 -27.82 27.12
C GLY A 537 18.37 -28.07 26.37
N GLN A 538 19.33 -28.67 27.06
CA GLN A 538 20.56 -29.12 26.42
C GLN A 538 20.29 -30.20 25.35
N GLY A 539 20.91 -30.08 24.19
CA GLY A 539 20.76 -30.97 23.04
C GLY A 539 20.28 -30.29 21.76
N SER A 540 19.91 -29.00 21.81
CA SER A 540 19.49 -28.19 20.66
C SER A 540 20.65 -27.44 19.98
N GLN A 541 21.83 -27.40 20.59
CA GLN A 541 22.98 -26.66 20.10
C GLN A 541 23.59 -27.27 18.82
N TYR A 542 24.10 -26.41 17.95
CA TYR A 542 24.93 -26.78 16.81
C TYR A 542 25.92 -25.64 16.49
N ALA A 543 27.00 -25.97 15.79
CA ALA A 543 28.02 -25.00 15.39
C ALA A 543 27.41 -23.95 14.45
N GLY A 544 27.72 -22.67 14.67
CA GLY A 544 27.25 -21.57 13.83
C GLY A 544 25.77 -21.21 14.02
N MET A 545 25.12 -21.68 15.09
CA MET A 545 23.68 -21.51 15.32
C MET A 545 23.16 -20.07 15.33
N THR A 546 24.04 -19.08 15.51
CA THR A 546 23.65 -17.65 15.51
C THR A 546 24.17 -16.86 14.31
N ARG A 547 24.97 -17.47 13.42
CA ARG A 547 25.72 -16.75 12.38
C ARG A 547 24.84 -15.90 11.47
N ASP A 548 23.77 -16.49 10.92
CA ASP A 548 22.88 -15.78 10.00
C ASP A 548 22.13 -14.64 10.72
N LEU A 549 21.58 -14.93 11.91
CA LEU A 549 20.82 -13.95 12.68
C LEU A 549 21.68 -12.77 13.15
N HIS A 550 22.92 -13.03 13.57
CA HIS A 550 23.89 -12.00 13.96
C HIS A 550 24.27 -11.06 12.81
N GLY A 551 24.42 -11.62 11.60
CA GLY A 551 24.68 -10.82 10.41
C GLY A 551 23.49 -9.96 9.95
N ARG A 552 22.26 -10.38 10.26
CA ARG A 552 21.02 -9.83 9.67
C ARG A 552 20.22 -8.91 10.58
N PHE A 553 20.13 -9.23 11.88
CA PHE A 553 19.26 -8.52 12.81
C PHE A 553 20.08 -7.79 13.85
N GLU A 554 20.00 -6.45 13.83
CA GLU A 554 20.73 -5.58 14.76
C GLU A 554 20.38 -5.88 16.22
N VAL A 555 19.08 -5.96 16.57
CA VAL A 555 18.63 -6.29 17.94
C VAL A 555 19.20 -7.63 18.42
N PHE A 556 19.19 -8.65 17.56
CA PHE A 556 19.73 -9.96 17.92
C PHE A 556 21.25 -9.89 18.13
N ARG A 557 21.97 -9.18 17.25
CA ARG A 557 23.41 -8.97 17.35
C ARG A 557 23.77 -8.25 18.64
N GLU A 558 23.13 -7.12 18.94
CA GLU A 558 23.39 -6.33 20.14
C GLU A 558 23.13 -7.11 21.42
N GLU A 559 22.00 -7.80 21.52
CA GLU A 559 21.65 -8.59 22.69
C GLU A 559 22.54 -9.83 22.84
N LEU A 560 22.91 -10.50 21.74
CA LEU A 560 23.85 -11.61 21.79
C LEU A 560 25.23 -11.12 22.23
N ASP A 561 25.78 -10.08 21.59
CA ASP A 561 27.11 -9.54 21.89
C ASP A 561 27.20 -9.06 23.35
N ARG A 562 26.12 -8.45 23.87
CA ARG A 562 25.99 -8.07 25.29
C ARG A 562 26.13 -9.30 26.20
N VAL A 563 25.35 -10.35 25.96
CA VAL A 563 25.39 -11.54 26.83
C VAL A 563 26.71 -12.30 26.69
N LEU A 564 27.30 -12.34 25.50
CA LEU A 564 28.63 -12.91 25.26
C LEU A 564 29.71 -12.17 26.04
N ALA A 565 29.67 -10.84 26.07
CA ALA A 565 30.59 -10.04 26.88
C ALA A 565 30.45 -10.36 28.38
N LEU A 566 29.21 -10.47 28.88
CA LEU A 566 28.95 -10.84 30.27
C LEU A 566 29.51 -12.23 30.64
N PHE A 567 29.34 -13.24 29.79
CA PHE A 567 29.93 -14.57 30.04
C PHE A 567 31.46 -14.53 30.02
N ARG A 568 32.06 -13.76 29.12
CA ARG A 568 33.52 -13.59 29.07
C ARG A 568 34.04 -12.92 30.35
N GLU A 569 33.39 -11.86 30.79
CA GLU A 569 33.80 -11.08 31.98
C GLU A 569 33.54 -11.83 33.29
N ALA A 570 32.36 -12.41 33.45
CA ALA A 570 31.95 -13.03 34.71
C ALA A 570 32.51 -14.45 34.91
N ALA A 571 32.86 -15.14 33.82
CA ALA A 571 33.13 -16.56 33.84
C ALA A 571 34.32 -17.02 32.99
N GLY A 572 34.94 -16.12 32.21
CA GLY A 572 36.05 -16.47 31.31
C GLY A 572 35.62 -17.38 30.15
N VAL A 573 34.33 -17.45 29.84
CA VAL A 573 33.79 -18.34 28.80
C VAL A 573 33.63 -17.53 27.50
N ASP A 574 34.41 -17.88 26.48
CA ASP A 574 34.33 -17.24 25.16
C ASP A 574 33.59 -18.14 24.15
N LEU A 575 32.31 -17.85 23.93
CA LEU A 575 31.41 -18.68 23.11
C LEU A 575 31.41 -18.28 21.62
N ALA A 576 31.83 -17.05 21.31
CA ALA A 576 31.77 -16.47 19.98
C ALA A 576 32.43 -17.36 18.90
N PRO A 577 33.63 -17.97 19.13
CA PRO A 577 34.26 -18.82 18.13
C PRO A 577 33.44 -20.02 17.70
N TRP A 578 32.45 -20.46 18.48
CA TRP A 578 31.68 -21.67 18.19
C TRP A 578 30.27 -21.39 17.69
N ILE A 579 29.59 -20.39 18.26
CA ILE A 579 28.21 -20.07 17.86
C ILE A 579 28.15 -19.17 16.62
N LEU A 580 29.23 -18.43 16.32
CA LEU A 580 29.38 -17.57 15.14
C LEU A 580 30.31 -18.15 14.05
N VAL A 581 30.77 -19.39 14.21
CA VAL A 581 31.58 -20.05 13.17
C VAL A 581 30.80 -20.13 11.86
N ASP A 582 31.50 -20.03 10.73
CA ASP A 582 30.90 -20.25 9.43
C ASP A 582 30.64 -21.76 9.24
N PRO A 583 29.38 -22.21 9.14
CA PRO A 583 29.08 -23.63 9.00
C PRO A 583 29.51 -24.22 7.65
N SER A 584 29.87 -23.39 6.67
CA SER A 584 30.41 -23.85 5.37
C SER A 584 31.86 -24.33 5.47
N ASP A 585 32.60 -23.94 6.52
CA ASP A 585 33.87 -24.53 6.87
C ASP A 585 33.62 -25.78 7.74
N GLU A 586 33.50 -26.93 7.09
CA GLU A 586 33.17 -28.20 7.77
C GLU A 586 34.15 -28.55 8.89
N ALA A 587 35.44 -28.25 8.73
CA ALA A 587 36.47 -28.56 9.71
C ALA A 587 36.35 -27.65 10.94
N ALA A 588 36.18 -26.35 10.73
CA ALA A 588 35.97 -25.40 11.82
C ALA A 588 34.64 -25.65 12.54
N ALA A 589 33.58 -25.97 11.79
CA ALA A 589 32.26 -26.29 12.34
C ALA A 589 32.29 -27.57 13.18
N ALA A 590 33.01 -28.61 12.74
CA ALA A 590 33.18 -29.84 13.51
C ALA A 590 33.91 -29.57 14.85
N ALA A 591 35.03 -28.85 14.82
CA ALA A 591 35.78 -28.49 16.03
C ALA A 591 34.96 -27.61 16.99
N ALA A 592 34.22 -26.65 16.45
CA ALA A 592 33.28 -25.83 17.23
C ALA A 592 32.16 -26.68 17.86
N GLY A 593 31.66 -27.68 17.14
CA GLY A 593 30.65 -28.61 17.63
C GLY A 593 31.15 -29.45 18.81
N GLU A 594 32.40 -29.93 18.77
CA GLU A 594 33.02 -30.66 19.88
C GLU A 594 33.16 -29.80 21.13
N GLU A 595 33.61 -28.55 20.98
CA GLU A 595 33.70 -27.61 22.10
C GLU A 595 32.32 -27.25 22.66
N LEU A 596 31.33 -27.02 21.79
CA LEU A 596 29.94 -26.76 22.20
C LEU A 596 29.26 -27.98 22.85
N ALA A 597 29.76 -29.20 22.66
CA ALA A 597 29.24 -30.39 23.32
C ALA A 597 29.64 -30.46 24.81
N ARG A 598 30.67 -29.72 25.24
CA ARG A 598 31.06 -29.63 26.65
C ARG A 598 30.05 -28.81 27.43
N THR A 599 29.51 -29.35 28.51
CA THR A 599 28.41 -28.73 29.28
C THR A 599 28.71 -27.34 29.80
N GLN A 600 29.97 -27.06 30.19
CA GLN A 600 30.42 -25.72 30.58
C GLN A 600 30.29 -24.67 29.48
N ASN A 601 30.21 -25.10 28.22
CA ASN A 601 30.05 -24.25 27.05
C ASN A 601 28.61 -24.28 26.55
N THR A 602 27.99 -25.48 26.52
CA THR A 602 26.63 -25.68 26.03
C THR A 602 25.60 -24.85 26.78
N GLN A 603 25.64 -24.85 28.12
CA GLN A 603 24.62 -24.17 28.92
C GLN A 603 24.68 -22.65 28.76
N PRO A 604 25.87 -22.00 28.87
CA PRO A 604 26.02 -20.58 28.53
C PRO A 604 25.59 -20.25 27.09
N ALA A 605 25.95 -21.09 26.11
CA ALA A 605 25.58 -20.87 24.72
C ALA A 605 24.06 -20.87 24.51
N LEU A 606 23.36 -21.88 25.04
CA LEU A 606 21.90 -21.95 24.93
C LEU A 606 21.22 -20.77 25.62
N PHE A 607 21.70 -20.38 26.81
CA PHE A 607 21.17 -19.20 27.50
C PHE A 607 21.32 -17.93 26.65
N ALA A 608 22.51 -17.69 26.08
CA ALA A 608 22.78 -16.51 25.27
C ALA A 608 21.92 -16.47 23.99
N VAL A 609 21.79 -17.60 23.30
CA VAL A 609 20.99 -17.69 22.06
C VAL A 609 19.51 -17.50 22.35
N GLU A 610 18.98 -18.19 23.36
CA GLU A 610 17.56 -18.11 23.69
C GLU A 610 17.15 -16.74 24.24
N TRP A 611 18.03 -16.08 25.00
CA TRP A 611 17.85 -14.68 25.39
C TRP A 611 17.75 -13.78 24.16
N ALA A 612 18.74 -13.84 23.27
CA ALA A 612 18.78 -12.99 22.07
C ALA A 612 17.58 -13.27 21.14
N LEU A 613 17.14 -14.53 21.00
CA LEU A 613 15.93 -14.88 20.27
C LEU A 613 14.67 -14.28 20.90
N ALA A 614 14.53 -14.35 22.22
CA ALA A 614 13.38 -13.75 22.91
C ALA A 614 13.31 -12.23 22.69
N LYS A 615 14.46 -11.55 22.76
CA LYS A 615 14.55 -10.10 22.47
C LYS A 615 14.25 -9.79 21.01
N LEU A 616 14.71 -10.62 20.07
CA LEU A 616 14.38 -10.48 18.66
C LEU A 616 12.87 -10.60 18.42
N TYR A 617 12.21 -11.61 19.00
CA TYR A 617 10.75 -11.76 18.88
C TYR A 617 10.01 -10.59 19.52
N GLY A 618 10.47 -10.08 20.66
CA GLY A 618 9.93 -8.87 21.29
C GLY A 618 10.04 -7.64 20.39
N SER A 619 11.14 -7.50 19.63
CA SER A 619 11.29 -6.42 18.64
C SER A 619 10.29 -6.46 17.49
N PHE A 620 9.69 -7.63 17.23
CA PHE A 620 8.58 -7.79 16.28
C PHE A 620 7.20 -7.58 16.93
N GLY A 621 7.15 -7.18 18.21
CA GLY A 621 5.91 -6.98 18.97
C GLY A 621 5.28 -8.28 19.49
N ILE A 622 6.02 -9.40 19.53
CA ILE A 622 5.51 -10.68 20.03
C ILE A 622 5.87 -10.81 21.52
N GLU A 623 4.85 -10.64 22.37
CA GLU A 623 4.98 -10.76 23.82
C GLU A 623 4.37 -12.08 24.33
N PRO A 624 5.11 -12.91 25.10
CA PRO A 624 4.57 -14.13 25.65
C PRO A 624 3.64 -13.86 26.85
N VAL A 625 2.50 -14.55 26.90
CA VAL A 625 1.63 -14.55 28.11
C VAL A 625 2.09 -15.58 29.16
N ALA A 626 2.97 -16.49 28.76
CA ALA A 626 3.55 -17.52 29.59
C ALA A 626 4.91 -17.95 29.03
N MET A 627 5.81 -18.36 29.92
CA MET A 627 7.10 -18.91 29.55
C MET A 627 7.30 -20.24 30.27
N LEU A 628 7.86 -21.22 29.57
CA LEU A 628 8.24 -22.51 30.13
C LEU A 628 9.63 -22.84 29.63
N GLY A 629 10.52 -23.27 30.53
CA GLY A 629 11.84 -23.73 30.16
C GLY A 629 12.03 -25.20 30.44
N HIS A 630 12.91 -25.84 29.68
CA HIS A 630 13.32 -27.21 29.94
C HIS A 630 14.73 -27.21 30.53
N SER A 631 14.86 -27.52 31.82
CA SER A 631 16.16 -27.54 32.51
C SER A 631 16.91 -26.21 32.41
N ILE A 632 17.92 -26.09 31.54
CA ILE A 632 18.66 -24.84 31.33
C ILE A 632 17.75 -23.72 30.80
N GLY A 633 16.75 -24.04 29.98
CA GLY A 633 15.80 -23.06 29.47
C GLY A 633 14.98 -22.38 30.57
N GLU A 634 14.84 -23.00 31.76
CA GLU A 634 14.14 -22.35 32.89
C GLU A 634 14.88 -21.10 33.39
N TYR A 635 16.21 -21.10 33.31
CA TYR A 635 17.00 -19.94 33.69
C TYR A 635 16.74 -18.77 32.74
N VAL A 636 16.58 -19.04 31.44
CA VAL A 636 16.23 -18.02 30.45
C VAL A 636 14.84 -17.47 30.74
N ALA A 637 13.85 -18.35 30.90
CA ALA A 637 12.48 -17.97 31.23
C ALA A 637 12.39 -17.15 32.53
N ALA A 638 13.10 -17.57 33.58
CA ALA A 638 13.14 -16.89 34.87
C ALA A 638 13.80 -15.51 34.77
N THR A 639 14.88 -15.38 34.00
CA THR A 639 15.56 -14.09 33.78
C THR A 639 14.65 -13.14 33.01
N LEU A 640 14.02 -13.60 31.93
CA LEU A 640 13.07 -12.79 31.16
C LEU A 640 11.83 -12.41 31.98
N ALA A 641 11.42 -13.24 32.95
CA ALA A 641 10.35 -12.95 33.89
C ALA A 641 10.75 -12.00 35.04
N GLY A 642 12.02 -11.59 35.11
CA GLY A 642 12.53 -10.71 36.16
C GLY A 642 12.80 -11.40 37.51
N VAL A 643 12.89 -12.73 37.55
CA VAL A 643 13.28 -13.48 38.75
C VAL A 643 14.78 -13.29 39.03
N PHE A 644 15.58 -13.19 37.98
CA PHE A 644 17.01 -12.91 38.04
C PHE A 644 17.33 -11.66 37.25
N GLU A 645 18.25 -10.85 37.78
CA GLU A 645 18.98 -9.88 36.95
C GLU A 645 19.88 -10.63 35.96
N LEU A 646 20.07 -10.08 34.76
CA LEU A 646 20.77 -10.76 33.67
C LEU A 646 22.20 -11.17 34.08
N GLU A 647 22.91 -10.29 34.76
CA GLU A 647 24.28 -10.52 35.22
C GLU A 647 24.37 -11.67 36.24
N ASP A 648 23.35 -11.80 37.09
CA ASP A 648 23.29 -12.88 38.09
C ASP A 648 22.92 -14.21 37.45
N ALA A 649 21.99 -14.21 36.51
CA ALA A 649 21.65 -15.38 35.71
C ALA A 649 22.87 -15.89 34.92
N VAL A 650 23.64 -14.99 34.30
CA VAL A 650 24.88 -15.34 33.59
C VAL A 650 25.89 -16.00 34.52
N ARG A 651 26.13 -15.43 35.70
CA ARG A 651 27.04 -16.03 36.71
C ARG A 651 26.57 -17.42 37.12
N LEU A 652 25.28 -17.55 37.42
CA LEU A 652 24.67 -18.79 37.87
C LEU A 652 24.73 -19.89 36.81
N VAL A 653 24.38 -19.58 35.56
CA VAL A 653 24.44 -20.51 34.43
C VAL A 653 25.87 -20.94 34.14
N ALA A 654 26.82 -20.00 34.17
CA ALA A 654 28.23 -20.34 33.97
C ALA A 654 28.78 -21.21 35.10
N ALA A 655 28.44 -20.91 36.36
CA ALA A 655 28.82 -21.73 37.50
C ALA A 655 28.24 -23.14 37.39
N ARG A 656 26.93 -23.25 37.13
CA ARG A 656 26.24 -24.53 36.90
C ARG A 656 26.89 -25.34 35.79
N GLY A 657 27.17 -24.73 34.64
CA GLY A 657 27.83 -25.38 33.51
C GLY A 657 29.21 -25.92 33.88
N ARG A 658 30.04 -25.14 34.59
CA ARG A 658 31.37 -25.56 35.06
C ARG A 658 31.31 -26.67 36.11
N TRP A 659 30.43 -26.53 37.10
CA TRP A 659 30.27 -27.55 38.14
C TRP A 659 29.84 -28.88 37.55
N ILE A 660 28.80 -28.89 36.71
CA ILE A 660 28.40 -30.13 36.04
C ILE A 660 29.51 -30.62 35.11
N GLY A 661 30.21 -29.73 34.38
CA GLY A 661 31.34 -30.09 33.53
C GLY A 661 32.54 -30.69 34.27
N SER A 662 32.62 -30.55 35.60
CA SER A 662 33.67 -31.14 36.42
C SER A 662 33.38 -32.57 36.88
N LEU A 663 32.16 -33.06 36.66
CA LEU A 663 31.77 -34.43 36.97
C LEU A 663 32.32 -35.43 35.94
N PRO A 664 32.43 -36.73 36.30
CA PRO A 664 32.88 -37.75 35.35
C PRO A 664 31.97 -37.84 34.12
N SER A 665 32.57 -37.90 32.94
CA SER A 665 31.84 -37.90 31.66
C SER A 665 32.44 -38.85 30.61
N GLY A 666 31.66 -39.17 29.59
CA GLY A 666 32.14 -39.95 28.44
C GLY A 666 32.55 -41.38 28.81
N ALA A 667 33.84 -41.68 28.66
CA ALA A 667 34.42 -43.00 28.92
C ALA A 667 35.04 -43.12 30.33
N GLU A 668 34.91 -42.09 31.16
CA GLU A 668 35.44 -42.07 32.52
C GLU A 668 34.68 -43.02 33.44
N GLU A 669 35.38 -43.55 34.45
CA GLU A 669 34.76 -44.38 35.47
C GLU A 669 33.79 -43.52 36.30
N GLY A 670 32.55 -44.00 36.46
CA GLY A 670 31.47 -43.23 37.10
C GLY A 670 30.75 -42.25 36.18
N ALA A 671 31.00 -42.27 34.87
CA ALA A 671 30.29 -41.42 33.92
C ALA A 671 28.78 -41.73 33.88
N GLY A 672 27.97 -40.66 33.96
CA GLY A 672 26.52 -40.74 33.81
C GLY A 672 26.07 -40.65 32.34
N ALA A 673 24.91 -41.22 32.03
CA ALA A 673 24.27 -41.05 30.74
C ALA A 673 22.76 -40.81 30.91
N MET A 674 22.06 -40.56 29.80
CA MET A 674 20.59 -40.47 29.77
C MET A 674 20.00 -41.29 28.63
N LEU A 675 18.81 -41.84 28.86
CA LEU A 675 18.09 -42.73 27.96
C LEU A 675 16.64 -42.27 27.84
N ALA A 676 16.21 -41.89 26.63
CA ALA A 676 14.81 -41.64 26.33
C ALA A 676 14.08 -42.97 26.08
N VAL A 677 13.03 -43.21 26.85
CA VAL A 677 12.23 -44.44 26.86
C VAL A 677 10.81 -44.10 26.39
N PRO A 678 10.34 -44.68 25.27
CA PRO A 678 9.01 -44.42 24.73
C PRO A 678 7.97 -45.29 25.46
N LEU A 679 7.79 -45.06 26.76
CA LEU A 679 6.82 -45.74 27.62
C LEU A 679 6.21 -44.76 28.64
N PRO A 680 5.01 -45.06 29.18
CA PRO A 680 4.45 -44.32 30.32
C PRO A 680 5.33 -44.38 31.56
N LEU A 681 5.27 -43.33 32.38
CA LEU A 681 6.04 -43.20 33.64
C LEU A 681 5.99 -44.47 34.50
N VAL A 682 4.79 -44.98 34.77
CA VAL A 682 4.59 -46.16 35.62
C VAL A 682 5.28 -47.40 35.04
N GLU A 683 5.33 -47.54 33.72
CA GLU A 683 6.00 -48.67 33.07
C GLU A 683 7.52 -48.53 33.11
N VAL A 684 8.04 -47.30 33.02
CA VAL A 684 9.47 -47.03 33.17
C VAL A 684 9.91 -47.25 34.61
N GLU A 685 9.15 -46.79 35.59
CA GLU A 685 9.40 -47.07 37.02
C GLU A 685 9.42 -48.58 37.29
N ARG A 686 8.46 -49.33 36.73
CA ARG A 686 8.46 -50.79 36.83
C ARG A 686 9.69 -51.40 36.15
N ALA A 687 10.05 -50.93 34.96
CA ALA A 687 11.23 -51.44 34.25
C ALA A 687 12.52 -51.17 35.02
N ILE A 688 12.67 -50.00 35.67
CA ILE A 688 13.80 -49.68 36.54
C ILE A 688 13.82 -50.62 37.74
N ALA A 689 12.69 -50.79 38.43
CA ALA A 689 12.59 -51.65 39.62
C ALA A 689 12.85 -53.14 39.31
N GLU A 690 12.50 -53.59 38.11
CA GLU A 690 12.76 -54.96 37.63
C GLU A 690 14.18 -55.15 37.09
N SER A 691 14.79 -54.09 36.54
CA SER A 691 16.18 -54.11 36.11
C SER A 691 17.03 -54.18 37.37
N ALA A 692 17.85 -55.21 37.56
CA ALA A 692 18.71 -55.34 38.74
C ALA A 692 19.86 -54.30 38.77
N GLN A 693 19.69 -53.18 38.08
CA GLN A 693 20.63 -52.08 37.90
C GLN A 693 20.41 -51.05 39.01
N ALA A 694 21.49 -50.66 39.69
CA ALA A 694 21.43 -49.62 40.73
C ALA A 694 21.66 -48.22 40.12
N GLY A 695 21.08 -47.19 40.76
CA GLY A 695 21.35 -45.78 40.41
C GLY A 695 20.63 -45.25 39.17
N LEU A 696 19.59 -45.92 38.70
CA LEU A 696 18.72 -45.42 37.62
C LEU A 696 17.56 -44.61 38.19
N GLU A 697 17.35 -43.40 37.68
CA GLU A 697 16.35 -42.46 38.16
C GLU A 697 15.58 -41.81 37.02
N ILE A 698 14.33 -41.42 37.27
CA ILE A 698 13.54 -40.64 36.32
C ILE A 698 14.05 -39.20 36.33
N ALA A 699 14.66 -38.78 35.22
CA ALA A 699 15.19 -37.43 35.07
C ALA A 699 14.12 -36.45 34.55
N VAL A 700 13.32 -36.86 33.56
CA VAL A 700 12.34 -35.98 32.91
C VAL A 700 11.13 -36.77 32.39
N VAL A 701 9.93 -36.22 32.53
CA VAL A 701 8.70 -36.70 31.87
C VAL A 701 8.31 -35.70 30.78
N ASN A 702 8.63 -35.98 29.51
CA ASN A 702 8.39 -35.06 28.40
C ASN A 702 6.98 -35.17 27.83
N ALA A 703 6.40 -36.37 27.84
CA ALA A 703 5.05 -36.65 27.34
C ALA A 703 4.48 -37.90 28.03
N PRO A 704 3.16 -38.19 27.89
CA PRO A 704 2.55 -39.36 28.52
C PRO A 704 3.23 -40.71 28.24
N GLU A 705 3.91 -40.83 27.09
CA GLU A 705 4.65 -42.03 26.67
C GLU A 705 6.13 -41.72 26.35
N LEU A 706 6.70 -40.65 26.90
CA LEU A 706 8.10 -40.30 26.67
C LEU A 706 8.77 -39.82 27.97
N VAL A 707 9.58 -40.70 28.54
CA VAL A 707 10.27 -40.48 29.81
C VAL A 707 11.76 -40.63 29.62
N VAL A 708 12.55 -39.80 30.28
CA VAL A 708 14.01 -39.85 30.25
C VAL A 708 14.51 -40.41 31.57
N VAL A 709 15.30 -41.47 31.49
CA VAL A 709 15.99 -42.08 32.63
C VAL A 709 17.44 -41.63 32.63
N GLY A 710 17.96 -41.21 33.77
CA GLY A 710 19.37 -40.91 33.97
C GLY A 710 20.01 -41.90 34.95
N GLY A 711 21.33 -42.07 34.87
CA GLY A 711 22.09 -42.89 35.81
C GLY A 711 23.46 -43.30 35.26
N PRO A 712 24.16 -44.22 35.94
CA PRO A 712 25.44 -44.75 35.47
C PRO A 712 25.34 -45.33 34.05
N ALA A 713 26.34 -45.07 33.21
CA ALA A 713 26.29 -45.42 31.79
C ALA A 713 26.15 -46.93 31.54
N ASP A 714 26.75 -47.76 32.39
CA ASP A 714 26.66 -49.23 32.37
C ASP A 714 25.27 -49.73 32.80
N ALA A 715 24.72 -49.17 33.88
CA ALA A 715 23.37 -49.45 34.35
C ALA A 715 22.31 -49.13 33.27
N LEU A 716 22.46 -47.99 32.59
CA LEU A 716 21.58 -47.59 31.50
C LEU A 716 21.68 -48.50 30.27
N GLU A 717 22.87 -49.00 29.96
CA GLU A 717 23.04 -49.97 28.87
C GLU A 717 22.38 -51.31 29.22
N GLY A 718 22.44 -51.71 30.50
CA GLY A 718 21.68 -52.83 31.05
C GLY A 718 20.17 -52.68 30.83
N LEU A 719 19.59 -51.56 31.30
CA LEU A 719 18.17 -51.24 31.09
C LEU A 719 17.81 -51.19 29.60
N ARG A 720 18.65 -50.57 28.76
CA ARG A 720 18.42 -50.49 27.30
C ARG A 720 18.36 -51.88 26.67
N LYS A 721 19.21 -52.81 27.09
CA LYS A 721 19.21 -54.20 26.60
C LYS A 721 17.94 -54.94 27.02
N GLU A 722 17.49 -54.75 28.25
CA GLU A 722 16.24 -55.35 28.74
C GLU A 722 15.01 -54.80 27.99
N LEU A 723 14.92 -53.47 27.84
CA LEU A 723 13.88 -52.82 27.06
C LEU A 723 13.87 -53.30 25.60
N ARG A 724 15.04 -53.49 24.99
CA ARG A 724 15.15 -54.08 23.65
C ARG A 724 14.62 -55.52 23.60
N GLY A 725 14.85 -56.31 24.65
CA GLY A 725 14.25 -57.64 24.81
C GLY A 725 12.72 -57.61 24.89
N ARG A 726 12.16 -56.53 25.46
CA ARG A 726 10.71 -56.24 25.50
C ARG A 726 10.19 -55.54 24.23
N LYS A 727 11.01 -55.43 23.18
CA LYS A 727 10.72 -54.73 21.91
C LYS A 727 10.45 -53.22 22.06
N VAL A 728 10.99 -52.60 23.11
CA VAL A 728 10.93 -51.16 23.34
C VAL A 728 12.24 -50.52 22.85
N ALA A 729 12.12 -49.59 21.89
CA ALA A 729 13.25 -48.93 21.25
C ALA A 729 13.68 -47.67 22.01
N ALA A 730 14.37 -47.84 23.14
CA ALA A 730 14.93 -46.71 23.89
C ALA A 730 16.16 -46.09 23.19
N ARG A 731 16.27 -44.76 23.22
CA ARG A 731 17.32 -43.98 22.53
C ARG A 731 18.23 -43.29 23.55
N LYS A 732 19.54 -43.59 23.49
CA LYS A 732 20.54 -42.86 24.28
C LYS A 732 20.58 -41.40 23.82
N LEU A 733 20.52 -40.47 24.76
CA LEU A 733 20.61 -39.05 24.46
C LEU A 733 22.07 -38.65 24.24
N VAL A 734 22.29 -37.64 23.40
CA VAL A 734 23.61 -37.03 23.18
C VAL A 734 23.84 -36.03 24.31
N THR A 735 24.09 -36.56 25.50
CA THR A 735 24.39 -35.80 26.72
C THR A 735 25.71 -36.28 27.32
N SER A 736 26.39 -35.39 28.03
CA SER A 736 27.67 -35.66 28.70
C SER A 736 27.50 -36.37 30.05
N HIS A 737 26.40 -36.09 30.75
CA HIS A 737 26.12 -36.56 32.10
C HIS A 737 24.67 -37.06 32.25
N ALA A 738 24.37 -37.66 33.40
CA ALA A 738 23.02 -37.99 33.86
C ALA A 738 22.40 -36.78 34.59
N PHE A 739 21.86 -35.82 33.86
CA PHE A 739 21.22 -34.64 34.47
C PHE A 739 19.96 -35.01 35.26
N HIS A 740 19.65 -34.23 36.30
CA HIS A 740 18.45 -34.41 37.16
C HIS A 740 18.38 -35.75 37.89
N THR A 741 19.54 -36.28 38.27
CA THR A 741 19.66 -37.48 39.10
C THR A 741 20.61 -37.21 40.27
N SER A 742 20.68 -38.14 41.21
CA SER A 742 21.61 -38.13 42.34
C SER A 742 23.09 -38.10 41.92
N MET A 743 23.40 -38.35 40.64
CA MET A 743 24.75 -38.18 40.10
C MET A 743 25.19 -36.71 40.09
N MET A 744 24.26 -35.76 40.27
CA MET A 744 24.55 -34.33 40.44
C MET A 744 24.80 -33.94 41.91
N ASP A 745 24.60 -34.83 42.88
CA ASP A 745 24.79 -34.51 44.30
C ASP A 745 26.18 -33.94 44.65
N PRO A 746 27.30 -34.40 44.04
CA PRO A 746 28.63 -33.91 44.40
C PRO A 746 28.86 -32.41 44.13
N ILE A 747 28.02 -31.78 43.31
CA ILE A 747 28.14 -30.36 42.95
C ILE A 747 27.17 -29.45 43.69
N LEU A 748 26.29 -29.99 44.55
CA LEU A 748 25.30 -29.18 45.27
C LEU A 748 25.92 -28.31 46.37
N ASP A 749 27.02 -28.76 46.96
CA ASP A 749 27.75 -28.05 48.03
C ASP A 749 28.96 -27.24 47.51
N ALA A 750 29.17 -27.16 46.19
CA ALA A 750 30.39 -26.69 45.52
C ALA A 750 30.50 -25.17 45.32
#